data_AF-A0A1A3MWR3-F1
#
_entry.id   AF-A0A1A3MWR3-F1
#
_cell.length_a   1.000
_cell.length_b   1.000
_cell.length_c   1.000
_cell.angle_alpha   90.00
_cell.angle_beta   90.00
_cell.angle_gamma   90.00
#
_symmetry.space_group_name_H-M   'P 1'
#
loop_
_entity.id
_entity.type
_entity.pdbx_description
1 polymer ?
#
loop_
_entity_poly.entity_id
_entity_poly.type
_entity_poly.pdbx_seq_one_letter_code
_entity_poly.pdbx_strand_id
1 'polypeptide(L)'
;MSFFTLPPEINSLRIFAGAGSGPMLQAAAAWEGLAAELESAASSFAAVTSGLAGQAWQGAASAAMAAAAAPYAGWLSAAAARAAAASSSANAVASAFEAAQVATVHPLAVAANRNAFVQLVLSNLFGQNAPAIAAAESLYEEFWAADVAAMVGYHGGVSAAAKTLSSWGSTLAGLPGLGQVASAAAEATSSGGLLGGLLGGVGGGGLGGLVGGGLGGVDASVGGGSSGGGLLGGVLGEVGSGLGGLVNVGVGVGSTVGSILGGVNLGSGLGGLPGIGTLLSLAGGSGAIGMTNPFASVTTGLGNQGQWNLGGGNIGDFNLGSGNFGNLNLGGGNIGNLNLGSGNFGFFNLGSGNIGYTNFGSGNNFGNLNFGSGNAYGNGNFGLGNRSGSSNFGSGNFGGSNFGSGNNGFFNLGSGNIGNSNIGFGNNGNLNFGFGNNGNNNIGFGLTGDNQIGIGALNSGIGNLGFGNSGNNNIGFFNSGNGNVGFFNSGDGNTGFGNAGSTNTGFWNAGSINTGFGNGGSENFGAGNGGLGNFGIGNAGFNNAGSGNAGSFNTGDFNAGGANFTAGTNTGSFNSGNHNTGFGNAGDINTGLFNSGNVNTGFGSSVDQPGTVSGFGNTGSVVSGFNNSGDNISGFQNVDTFGFGTSGFQNVGSSLVGFNNTGLFNTGIGNSGLANVGVNLLGENSTGIGNVRDNTSGFFNAGDNSSGIGNQGNDQAGFFGRAATPAFRLDLGPLAPIVSAAAAPGAIFALPDINTGLGNQGQWNLGGGNLGDFNLGSGNFGNVNFGSGNIGNLNLGSGNFGFFNLGSGNSGYTNFGSGNIGNLNLGWGNSGSTNFGFGNTFGDSNFGGGNRGSFNFGSGNDGNFNLGSGNFGSNNFGFGNLGSNNFGFGNLGNNNIGFGLTGDNQIGIGALNTGTGNIGFGNSGNNNIGFFNSGDGNVGFFNAGDGNTGFGNAGSVNSGFWNGGFANTGFANGGSENFGLGNAGSSNTGIANGGYENVGSGNAGVQNTGDFNSGGALGFGGNTGSFNSGANNTGFGNSGDLNTGLFNSGDVNTAIGSSTDQPGTVSGFGNTGANVSGFNNTGDYVSGFQNTSLNGAGFLSSSGFQNNGTGLIGFNNTGDYNRGLGNSGSGNVGFNNSGTANSGFGNSGGFGSGFVNSGDYSSGVGNQGDDQAGFFGRP
;
A
#
# COMPACT_ATOMS: atom_id res chain seq x y z
N MET A 1 -5.23 -20.81 12.89
CA MET A 1 -3.99 -20.76 13.70
C MET A 1 -2.82 -21.15 12.80
N SER A 2 -1.61 -20.60 12.98
CA SER A 2 -0.45 -20.99 12.16
C SER A 2 0.49 -21.93 12.92
N PHE A 3 0.24 -23.24 12.81
CA PHE A 3 1.23 -24.27 13.18
C PHE A 3 2.24 -24.53 12.04
N PHE A 4 1.91 -24.11 10.80
CA PHE A 4 2.78 -24.13 9.63
C PHE A 4 4.09 -23.34 9.84
N THR A 5 4.07 -22.30 10.67
CA THR A 5 5.22 -21.41 10.95
C THR A 5 5.86 -21.67 12.31
N LEU A 6 5.61 -22.83 12.93
CA LEU A 6 6.22 -23.24 14.19
C LEU A 6 7.17 -24.42 13.94
N PRO A 7 8.42 -24.38 14.44
CA PRO A 7 9.37 -25.49 14.27
C PRO A 7 8.93 -26.73 15.05
N PRO A 8 9.46 -27.92 14.70
CA PRO A 8 9.05 -29.18 15.32
C PRO A 8 9.19 -29.17 16.85
N GLU A 9 10.23 -28.55 17.44
CA GLU A 9 10.34 -28.42 18.90
C GLU A 9 9.07 -27.82 19.55
N ILE A 10 8.42 -26.86 18.89
CA ILE A 10 7.24 -26.18 19.43
C ILE A 10 5.95 -26.94 19.13
N ASN A 11 5.80 -27.56 17.96
CA ASN A 11 4.64 -28.38 17.65
C ASN A 11 4.64 -29.69 18.48
N SER A 12 5.77 -30.41 18.47
CA SER A 12 6.03 -31.58 19.31
C SER A 12 5.79 -31.28 20.80
N LEU A 13 6.43 -30.25 21.39
CA LEU A 13 6.23 -29.96 22.82
C LEU A 13 4.78 -29.58 23.16
N ARG A 14 4.00 -29.01 22.23
CA ARG A 14 2.60 -28.62 22.49
C ARG A 14 1.63 -29.79 22.50
N ILE A 15 1.84 -30.85 21.72
CA ILE A 15 0.95 -32.04 21.74
C ILE A 15 1.34 -33.03 22.86
N PHE A 16 2.61 -33.04 23.28
CA PHE A 16 3.10 -33.90 24.37
C PHE A 16 3.01 -33.24 25.77
N ALA A 17 2.77 -31.93 25.86
CA ALA A 17 2.50 -31.24 27.13
C ALA A 17 0.99 -31.12 27.41
N GLY A 18 0.57 -31.39 28.65
CA GLY A 18 -0.81 -31.19 29.12
C GLY A 18 -1.37 -32.40 29.87
N ALA A 19 -2.69 -32.38 30.10
CA ALA A 19 -3.40 -33.43 30.85
C ALA A 19 -3.88 -34.62 29.98
N GLY A 20 -3.56 -34.62 28.68
CA GLY A 20 -4.02 -35.63 27.72
C GLY A 20 -5.53 -35.60 27.46
N SER A 21 -6.05 -36.69 26.88
CA SER A 21 -7.47 -36.86 26.53
C SER A 21 -8.39 -37.09 27.74
N GLY A 22 -7.85 -37.50 28.89
CA GLY A 22 -8.60 -37.93 30.08
C GLY A 22 -9.74 -37.00 30.51
N PRO A 23 -9.52 -35.67 30.67
CA PRO A 23 -10.58 -34.73 31.02
C PRO A 23 -11.69 -34.63 29.98
N MET A 24 -11.38 -34.81 28.69
CA MET A 24 -12.38 -34.79 27.61
C MET A 24 -13.23 -36.07 27.60
N LEU A 25 -12.62 -37.23 27.88
CA LEU A 25 -13.35 -38.50 28.05
C LEU A 25 -14.25 -38.48 29.29
N GLN A 26 -13.83 -37.84 30.38
CA GLN A 26 -14.68 -37.59 31.55
C GLN A 26 -15.87 -36.67 31.22
N ALA A 27 -15.64 -35.61 30.43
CA ALA A 27 -16.72 -34.75 29.95
C ALA A 27 -17.70 -35.50 29.02
N ALA A 28 -17.21 -36.40 28.16
CA ALA A 28 -18.06 -37.24 27.31
C ALA A 28 -19.00 -38.12 28.15
N ALA A 29 -18.46 -38.85 29.13
CA ALA A 29 -19.24 -39.67 30.04
C ALA A 29 -20.28 -38.86 30.85
N ALA A 30 -19.96 -37.62 31.24
CA ALA A 30 -20.90 -36.73 31.92
C ALA A 30 -22.06 -36.28 31.00
N TRP A 31 -21.77 -35.94 29.74
CA TRP A 31 -22.79 -35.61 28.74
C TRP A 31 -23.70 -36.80 28.39
N GLU A 32 -23.16 -38.01 28.38
CA GLU A 32 -23.92 -39.25 28.16
C GLU A 32 -24.84 -39.58 29.35
N GLY A 33 -24.36 -39.40 30.59
CA GLY A 33 -25.19 -39.50 31.79
C GLY A 33 -26.36 -38.50 31.78
N LEU A 34 -26.09 -37.23 31.43
CA LEU A 34 -27.13 -36.21 31.30
C LEU A 34 -28.14 -36.53 30.19
N ALA A 35 -27.70 -37.11 29.07
CA ALA A 35 -28.61 -37.56 28.02
C ALA A 35 -29.59 -38.63 28.52
N ALA A 36 -29.11 -39.61 29.29
CA ALA A 36 -29.95 -40.65 29.88
C ALA A 36 -30.95 -40.09 30.92
N GLU A 37 -30.53 -39.15 31.76
CA GLU A 37 -31.43 -38.48 32.72
C GLU A 37 -32.53 -37.66 32.02
N LEU A 38 -32.18 -36.91 30.96
CA LEU A 38 -33.14 -36.10 30.20
C LEU A 38 -34.16 -36.96 29.44
N GLU A 39 -33.75 -38.09 28.84
CA GLU A 39 -34.68 -38.99 28.12
C GLU A 39 -35.61 -39.73 29.11
N SER A 40 -35.10 -40.09 30.30
CA SER A 40 -35.89 -40.62 31.40
C SER A 40 -36.93 -39.59 31.90
N ALA A 41 -36.52 -38.32 32.04
CA ALA A 41 -37.43 -37.23 32.39
C ALA A 41 -38.51 -36.97 31.32
N ALA A 42 -38.14 -36.99 30.03
CA ALA A 42 -39.08 -36.89 28.91
C ALA A 42 -40.12 -38.00 28.94
N SER A 43 -39.67 -39.24 29.08
CA SER A 43 -40.51 -40.44 29.18
C SER A 43 -41.47 -40.39 30.36
N SER A 44 -40.97 -39.97 31.54
CA SER A 44 -41.77 -39.81 32.76
C SER A 44 -42.84 -38.72 32.60
N PHE A 45 -42.48 -37.55 32.06
CA PHE A 45 -43.41 -36.45 31.83
C PHE A 45 -44.50 -36.82 30.80
N ALA A 46 -44.12 -37.53 29.72
CA ALA A 46 -45.07 -38.05 28.73
C ALA A 46 -46.03 -39.10 29.34
N ALA A 47 -45.54 -39.98 30.21
CA ALA A 47 -46.37 -40.97 30.91
C ALA A 47 -47.37 -40.31 31.88
N VAL A 48 -46.94 -39.30 32.65
CA VAL A 48 -47.83 -38.57 33.58
C VAL A 48 -48.90 -37.78 32.84
N THR A 49 -48.54 -37.06 31.77
CA THR A 49 -49.49 -36.23 31.01
C THR A 49 -50.51 -37.07 30.23
N SER A 50 -50.06 -38.15 29.57
CA SER A 50 -50.97 -39.09 28.89
C SER A 50 -51.86 -39.85 29.88
N GLY A 51 -51.31 -40.28 31.02
CA GLY A 51 -52.07 -40.92 32.10
C GLY A 51 -53.18 -40.02 32.67
N LEU A 52 -52.91 -38.73 32.86
CA LEU A 52 -53.90 -37.78 33.38
C LEU A 52 -55.07 -37.55 32.41
N ALA A 53 -54.77 -37.43 31.10
CA ALA A 53 -55.78 -37.24 30.06
C ALA A 53 -56.57 -38.52 29.73
N GLY A 54 -55.97 -39.70 29.90
CA GLY A 54 -56.59 -40.99 29.60
C GLY A 54 -57.45 -41.58 30.73
N GLN A 55 -57.41 -41.02 31.94
CA GLN A 55 -58.10 -41.57 33.13
C GLN A 55 -59.33 -40.73 33.52
N ALA A 56 -59.36 -40.12 34.70
CA ALA A 56 -60.57 -39.50 35.27
C ALA A 56 -60.95 -38.14 34.65
N TRP A 57 -60.04 -37.48 33.92
CA TRP A 57 -60.26 -36.16 33.33
C TRP A 57 -60.27 -36.25 31.80
N GLN A 58 -61.38 -36.71 31.23
CA GLN A 58 -61.57 -36.83 29.78
C GLN A 58 -62.45 -35.69 29.24
N GLY A 59 -61.99 -34.98 28.21
CA GLY A 59 -62.75 -33.93 27.53
C GLY A 59 -61.86 -32.92 26.81
N ALA A 60 -62.48 -31.93 26.14
CA ALA A 60 -61.76 -30.94 25.34
C ALA A 60 -60.69 -30.16 26.13
N ALA A 61 -60.94 -29.88 27.42
CA ALA A 61 -59.99 -29.17 28.29
C ALA A 61 -58.74 -29.99 28.61
N SER A 62 -58.85 -31.30 28.86
CA SER A 62 -57.68 -32.15 29.13
C SER A 62 -56.91 -32.49 27.86
N ALA A 63 -57.60 -32.65 26.73
CA ALA A 63 -56.97 -32.77 25.42
C ALA A 63 -56.17 -31.50 25.06
N ALA A 64 -56.73 -30.31 25.31
CA ALA A 64 -56.02 -29.04 25.12
C ALA A 64 -54.80 -28.89 26.06
N MET A 65 -54.92 -29.34 27.32
CA MET A 65 -53.79 -29.32 28.27
C MET A 65 -52.67 -30.28 27.83
N ALA A 66 -53.01 -31.52 27.44
CA ALA A 66 -52.04 -32.48 26.91
C ALA A 66 -51.35 -31.97 25.63
N ALA A 67 -52.10 -31.33 24.72
CA ALA A 67 -51.54 -30.69 23.53
C ALA A 67 -50.61 -29.51 23.86
N ALA A 68 -50.92 -28.73 24.91
CA ALA A 68 -50.06 -27.66 25.40
C ALA A 68 -48.79 -28.16 26.14
N ALA A 69 -48.84 -29.35 26.73
CA ALA A 69 -47.71 -29.97 27.42
C ALA A 69 -46.75 -30.73 26.47
N ALA A 70 -47.25 -31.27 25.34
CA ALA A 70 -46.46 -32.04 24.39
C ALA A 70 -45.17 -31.35 23.86
N PRO A 71 -45.13 -30.03 23.59
CA PRO A 71 -43.90 -29.33 23.20
C PRO A 71 -42.77 -29.42 24.23
N TYR A 72 -43.09 -29.51 25.52
CA TYR A 72 -42.08 -29.63 26.58
C TYR A 72 -41.49 -31.06 26.65
N ALA A 73 -42.32 -32.09 26.44
CA ALA A 73 -41.83 -33.46 26.29
C ALA A 73 -40.89 -33.60 25.08
N GLY A 74 -41.28 -33.04 23.93
CA GLY A 74 -40.45 -33.01 22.73
C GLY A 74 -39.14 -32.22 22.91
N TRP A 75 -39.17 -31.13 23.69
CA TRP A 75 -37.98 -30.37 24.05
C TRP A 75 -37.00 -31.19 24.90
N LEU A 76 -37.49 -31.95 25.89
CA LEU A 76 -36.65 -32.80 26.74
C LEU A 76 -35.93 -33.89 25.92
N SER A 77 -36.64 -34.61 25.05
CA SER A 77 -36.00 -35.62 24.17
C SER A 77 -35.03 -34.99 23.15
N ALA A 78 -35.34 -33.79 22.64
CA ALA A 78 -34.42 -33.08 21.75
C ALA A 78 -33.15 -32.58 22.49
N ALA A 79 -33.27 -32.22 23.78
CA ALA A 79 -32.13 -31.90 24.64
C ALA A 79 -31.29 -33.14 24.99
N ALA A 80 -31.94 -34.29 25.24
CA ALA A 80 -31.27 -35.58 25.45
C ALA A 80 -30.44 -36.00 24.23
N ALA A 81 -31.04 -35.95 23.03
CA ALA A 81 -30.34 -36.23 21.77
C ALA A 81 -29.15 -35.28 21.53
N ARG A 82 -29.27 -33.99 21.92
CA ARG A 82 -28.18 -33.02 21.84
C ARG A 82 -27.05 -33.31 22.84
N ALA A 83 -27.37 -33.75 24.04
CA ALA A 83 -26.37 -34.19 25.02
C ALA A 83 -25.61 -35.45 24.55
N ALA A 84 -26.29 -36.41 23.93
CA ALA A 84 -25.65 -37.58 23.31
C ALA A 84 -24.71 -37.19 22.14
N ALA A 85 -25.10 -36.20 21.33
CA ALA A 85 -24.23 -35.63 20.30
C ALA A 85 -23.01 -34.90 20.90
N ALA A 86 -23.15 -34.26 22.06
CA ALA A 86 -22.04 -33.65 22.79
C ALA A 86 -21.03 -34.70 23.32
N SER A 87 -21.50 -35.82 23.89
CA SER A 87 -20.62 -36.96 24.25
C SER A 87 -19.88 -37.50 23.03
N SER A 88 -20.61 -37.75 21.93
CA SER A 88 -20.04 -38.25 20.67
C SER A 88 -18.96 -37.31 20.12
N SER A 89 -19.18 -35.99 20.20
CA SER A 89 -18.21 -34.98 19.77
C SER A 89 -16.96 -34.93 20.66
N ALA A 90 -17.14 -35.01 21.99
CA ALA A 90 -16.03 -35.03 22.94
C ALA A 90 -15.13 -36.27 22.76
N ASN A 91 -15.75 -37.45 22.54
CA ASN A 91 -15.02 -38.67 22.18
C ASN A 91 -14.25 -38.51 20.86
N ALA A 92 -14.86 -37.94 19.81
CA ALA A 92 -14.18 -37.68 18.54
C ALA A 92 -12.99 -36.71 18.68
N VAL A 93 -13.10 -35.68 19.52
CA VAL A 93 -11.99 -34.75 19.84
C VAL A 93 -10.87 -35.47 20.59
N ALA A 94 -11.20 -36.33 21.55
CA ALA A 94 -10.21 -37.15 22.25
C ALA A 94 -9.44 -38.09 21.30
N SER A 95 -10.16 -38.81 20.42
CA SER A 95 -9.53 -39.67 19.41
C SER A 95 -8.68 -38.88 18.39
N ALA A 96 -9.11 -37.67 18.02
CA ALA A 96 -8.32 -36.80 17.14
C ALA A 96 -7.02 -36.32 17.81
N PHE A 97 -7.05 -36.01 19.12
CA PHE A 97 -5.85 -35.67 19.89
C PHE A 97 -4.88 -36.85 19.99
N GLU A 98 -5.38 -38.05 20.28
CA GLU A 98 -4.54 -39.25 20.40
C GLU A 98 -3.91 -39.64 19.05
N ALA A 99 -4.67 -39.56 17.95
CA ALA A 99 -4.14 -39.76 16.59
C ALA A 99 -3.06 -38.73 16.23
N ALA A 100 -3.25 -37.46 16.62
CA ALA A 100 -2.25 -36.41 16.42
C ALA A 100 -0.97 -36.67 17.23
N GLN A 101 -1.11 -37.00 18.52
CA GLN A 101 0.01 -37.30 19.41
C GLN A 101 0.84 -38.52 18.95
N VAL A 102 0.22 -39.48 18.26
CA VAL A 102 0.92 -40.63 17.65
C VAL A 102 1.61 -40.25 16.32
N ALA A 103 1.09 -39.26 15.59
CA ALA A 103 1.63 -38.84 14.29
C ALA A 103 2.72 -37.74 14.39
N THR A 104 2.69 -36.91 15.44
CA THR A 104 3.71 -35.89 15.72
C THR A 104 5.03 -36.54 16.18
N VAL A 105 6.16 -35.93 15.82
CA VAL A 105 7.48 -36.40 16.23
C VAL A 105 7.64 -36.25 17.75
N HIS A 106 8.31 -37.20 18.40
CA HIS A 106 8.56 -37.10 19.84
C HIS A 106 9.69 -36.08 20.10
N PRO A 107 9.56 -35.14 21.07
CA PRO A 107 10.55 -34.08 21.31
C PRO A 107 12.00 -34.57 21.51
N LEU A 108 12.19 -35.78 22.05
CA LEU A 108 13.53 -36.36 22.21
C LEU A 108 14.21 -36.72 20.87
N ALA A 109 13.46 -37.02 19.81
CA ALA A 109 14.02 -37.28 18.49
C ALA A 109 14.52 -35.98 17.83
N VAL A 110 13.74 -34.90 17.94
CA VAL A 110 14.14 -33.55 17.51
C VAL A 110 15.40 -33.10 18.26
N ALA A 111 15.41 -33.25 19.59
CA ALA A 111 16.58 -32.95 20.42
C ALA A 111 17.80 -33.82 20.10
N ALA A 112 17.62 -35.11 19.77
CA ALA A 112 18.71 -35.99 19.35
C ALA A 112 19.30 -35.56 17.99
N ASN A 113 18.46 -35.16 17.04
CA ASN A 113 18.87 -34.60 15.76
C ASN A 113 19.70 -33.31 15.96
N ARG A 114 19.18 -32.31 16.70
CA ARG A 114 19.92 -31.05 16.92
C ARG A 114 21.26 -31.28 17.64
N ASN A 115 21.32 -32.21 18.60
CA ASN A 115 22.59 -32.59 19.25
C ASN A 115 23.57 -33.25 18.26
N ALA A 116 23.10 -34.17 17.40
CA ALA A 116 23.93 -34.78 16.37
C ALA A 116 24.47 -33.76 15.36
N PHE A 117 23.62 -32.83 14.90
CA PHE A 117 24.04 -31.70 14.06
C PHE A 117 25.16 -30.88 14.71
N VAL A 118 25.01 -30.49 15.99
CA VAL A 118 26.05 -29.72 16.70
C VAL A 118 27.36 -30.50 16.81
N GLN A 119 27.33 -31.81 17.11
CA GLN A 119 28.55 -32.64 17.13
C GLN A 119 29.20 -32.76 15.73
N LEU A 120 28.40 -32.89 14.67
CA LEU A 120 28.89 -32.94 13.29
C LEU A 120 29.54 -31.62 12.85
N VAL A 121 28.92 -30.48 13.19
CA VAL A 121 29.45 -29.14 12.93
C VAL A 121 30.76 -28.89 13.70
N LEU A 122 30.79 -29.19 15.01
CA LEU A 122 32.00 -29.01 15.83
C LEU A 122 33.18 -29.88 15.39
N SER A 123 32.91 -31.01 14.72
CA SER A 123 33.95 -31.88 14.14
C SER A 123 34.24 -31.61 12.65
N ASN A 124 33.56 -30.66 12.00
CA ASN A 124 33.67 -30.39 10.56
C ASN A 124 34.90 -29.53 10.16
N LEU A 125 36.01 -29.60 10.90
CA LEU A 125 37.17 -28.71 10.74
C LEU A 125 37.79 -28.72 9.33
N PHE A 126 37.60 -29.81 8.57
CA PHE A 126 38.08 -29.98 7.19
C PHE A 126 36.94 -30.12 6.15
N GLY A 127 35.70 -29.74 6.49
CA GLY A 127 34.54 -29.84 5.59
C GLY A 127 34.02 -31.27 5.32
N GLN A 128 34.69 -32.30 5.83
CA GLN A 128 34.42 -33.71 5.56
C GLN A 128 33.03 -34.19 6.03
N ASN A 129 32.45 -33.54 7.05
CA ASN A 129 31.12 -33.87 7.58
C ASN A 129 29.98 -33.16 6.84
N ALA A 130 30.26 -32.30 5.84
CA ALA A 130 29.22 -31.53 5.15
C ALA A 130 28.04 -32.39 4.61
N PRO A 131 28.24 -33.61 4.04
CA PRO A 131 27.13 -34.47 3.65
C PRO A 131 26.29 -34.99 4.84
N ALA A 132 26.92 -35.26 5.98
CA ALA A 132 26.25 -35.72 7.19
C ALA A 132 25.48 -34.57 7.89
N ILE A 133 26.01 -33.34 7.82
CA ILE A 133 25.33 -32.12 8.27
C ILE A 133 24.08 -31.87 7.41
N ALA A 134 24.20 -31.96 6.08
CA ALA A 134 23.07 -31.85 5.17
C ALA A 134 22.00 -32.93 5.41
N ALA A 135 22.40 -34.18 5.70
CA ALA A 135 21.48 -35.25 6.07
C ALA A 135 20.77 -35.00 7.42
N ALA A 136 21.47 -34.42 8.41
CA ALA A 136 20.87 -34.05 9.69
C ALA A 136 19.83 -32.92 9.54
N GLU A 137 20.13 -31.88 8.74
CA GLU A 137 19.16 -30.83 8.42
C GLU A 137 17.97 -31.37 7.61
N SER A 138 18.20 -32.24 6.63
CA SER A 138 17.12 -32.88 5.85
C SER A 138 16.15 -33.68 6.75
N LEU A 139 16.68 -34.43 7.73
CA LEU A 139 15.85 -35.15 8.71
C LEU A 139 15.09 -34.20 9.65
N TYR A 140 15.60 -33.00 9.90
CA TYR A 140 14.92 -31.98 10.71
C TYR A 140 13.75 -31.34 9.95
N GLU A 141 13.92 -31.08 8.64
CA GLU A 141 12.82 -30.65 7.75
C GLU A 141 11.75 -31.74 7.58
N GLU A 142 12.14 -33.02 7.52
CA GLU A 142 11.19 -34.15 7.56
C GLU A 142 10.38 -34.16 8.87
N PHE A 143 11.01 -33.89 10.02
CA PHE A 143 10.29 -33.75 11.29
C PHE A 143 9.32 -32.56 11.29
N TRP A 144 9.72 -31.42 10.72
CA TRP A 144 8.84 -30.25 10.59
C TRP A 144 7.61 -30.56 9.73
N ALA A 145 7.82 -31.22 8.57
CA ALA A 145 6.74 -31.63 7.68
C ALA A 145 5.77 -32.63 8.36
N ALA A 146 6.29 -33.59 9.12
CA ALA A 146 5.48 -34.56 9.87
C ALA A 146 4.63 -33.89 10.96
N ASP A 147 5.23 -33.01 11.77
CA ASP A 147 4.53 -32.25 12.82
C ASP A 147 3.42 -31.37 12.24
N VAL A 148 3.68 -30.69 11.12
CA VAL A 148 2.68 -29.88 10.42
C VAL A 148 1.55 -30.75 9.88
N ALA A 149 1.84 -31.90 9.26
CA ALA A 149 0.82 -32.82 8.78
C ALA A 149 -0.06 -33.37 9.91
N ALA A 150 0.53 -33.75 11.05
CA ALA A 150 -0.19 -34.18 12.24
C ALA A 150 -1.12 -33.09 12.78
N MET A 151 -0.64 -31.84 12.86
CA MET A 151 -1.44 -30.70 13.35
C MET A 151 -2.53 -30.25 12.36
N VAL A 152 -2.32 -30.39 11.04
CA VAL A 152 -3.39 -30.25 10.02
C VAL A 152 -4.46 -31.31 10.23
N GLY A 153 -4.08 -32.58 10.42
CA GLY A 153 -5.01 -33.69 10.69
C GLY A 153 -5.82 -33.46 11.96
N TYR A 154 -5.15 -33.05 13.04
CA TYR A 154 -5.79 -32.69 14.31
C TYR A 154 -6.83 -31.58 14.14
N HIS A 155 -6.45 -30.48 13.51
CA HIS A 155 -7.33 -29.34 13.24
C HIS A 155 -8.54 -29.75 12.40
N GLY A 156 -8.34 -30.59 11.37
CA GLY A 156 -9.41 -31.15 10.54
C GLY A 156 -10.40 -31.99 11.36
N GLY A 157 -9.90 -32.95 12.14
CA GLY A 157 -10.71 -33.83 12.99
C GLY A 157 -11.52 -33.08 14.05
N VAL A 158 -10.87 -32.16 14.78
CA VAL A 158 -11.54 -31.35 15.81
C VAL A 158 -12.56 -30.39 15.19
N SER A 159 -12.27 -29.79 14.04
CA SER A 159 -13.22 -28.93 13.31
C SER A 159 -14.44 -29.72 12.82
N ALA A 160 -14.24 -30.95 12.35
CA ALA A 160 -15.33 -31.84 11.93
C ALA A 160 -16.23 -32.24 13.11
N ALA A 161 -15.63 -32.60 14.26
CA ALA A 161 -16.37 -32.90 15.49
C ALA A 161 -17.17 -31.67 15.96
N ALA A 162 -16.53 -30.51 16.07
CA ALA A 162 -17.17 -29.26 16.46
C ALA A 162 -18.33 -28.86 15.54
N LYS A 163 -18.24 -29.14 14.23
CA LYS A 163 -19.33 -28.86 13.27
C LYS A 163 -20.61 -29.67 13.54
N THR A 164 -20.54 -30.79 14.26
CA THR A 164 -21.75 -31.55 14.65
C THR A 164 -22.49 -30.92 15.84
N LEU A 165 -21.83 -30.03 16.59
CA LEU A 165 -22.42 -29.27 17.69
C LEU A 165 -23.20 -28.06 17.17
N SER A 166 -24.47 -28.29 16.83
CA SER A 166 -25.42 -27.24 16.49
C SER A 166 -25.85 -26.42 17.73
N SER A 167 -26.22 -25.15 17.56
CA SER A 167 -26.50 -24.21 18.65
C SER A 167 -27.83 -24.44 19.39
N TRP A 168 -27.83 -24.31 20.72
CA TRP A 168 -28.99 -24.55 21.60
C TRP A 168 -30.26 -23.75 21.26
N GLY A 169 -30.13 -22.59 20.59
CA GLY A 169 -31.28 -21.80 20.13
C GLY A 169 -32.24 -22.60 19.24
N SER A 170 -31.71 -23.50 18.40
CA SER A 170 -32.51 -24.40 17.55
C SER A 170 -33.46 -25.32 18.33
N THR A 171 -33.08 -25.75 19.54
CA THR A 171 -33.98 -26.55 20.41
C THR A 171 -35.03 -25.69 21.11
N LEU A 172 -34.73 -24.45 21.47
CA LEU A 172 -35.69 -23.57 22.16
C LEU A 172 -36.81 -23.05 21.24
N ALA A 173 -36.61 -23.08 19.92
CA ALA A 173 -37.60 -22.63 18.93
C ALA A 173 -38.95 -23.38 19.02
N GLY A 174 -38.97 -24.62 19.52
CA GLY A 174 -40.19 -25.42 19.69
C GLY A 174 -41.02 -25.09 20.94
N LEU A 175 -40.52 -24.26 21.86
CA LEU A 175 -41.23 -23.91 23.10
C LEU A 175 -42.10 -22.64 22.92
N PRO A 176 -43.42 -22.71 23.21
CA PRO A 176 -44.30 -21.54 23.14
C PRO A 176 -43.78 -20.35 23.95
N GLY A 177 -43.66 -19.19 23.31
CA GLY A 177 -43.23 -17.94 23.94
C GLY A 177 -41.71 -17.74 24.09
N LEU A 178 -40.87 -18.74 23.83
CA LEU A 178 -39.40 -18.63 23.99
C LEU A 178 -38.62 -18.58 22.66
N GLY A 179 -39.18 -19.06 21.55
CA GLY A 179 -38.48 -19.10 20.26
C GLY A 179 -37.95 -17.76 19.73
N GLN A 180 -38.61 -16.64 20.07
CA GLN A 180 -38.17 -15.28 19.68
C GLN A 180 -36.92 -14.79 20.44
N VAL A 181 -36.61 -15.36 21.60
CA VAL A 181 -35.40 -15.03 22.38
C VAL A 181 -34.19 -15.82 21.85
N ALA A 182 -34.44 -17.00 21.28
CA ALA A 182 -33.41 -17.91 20.77
C ALA A 182 -32.74 -17.42 19.48
N SER A 183 -33.45 -16.67 18.62
CA SER A 183 -32.88 -16.09 17.40
C SER A 183 -31.87 -14.97 17.69
N ALA A 184 -32.20 -14.06 18.60
CA ALA A 184 -31.33 -12.95 19.00
C ALA A 184 -29.99 -13.40 19.61
N ALA A 185 -29.95 -14.59 20.24
CA ALA A 185 -28.72 -15.16 20.78
C ALA A 185 -27.82 -15.80 19.71
N ALA A 186 -28.35 -16.17 18.53
CA ALA A 186 -27.55 -16.75 17.45
C ALA A 186 -26.76 -15.69 16.68
N GLU A 187 -27.39 -14.55 16.37
CA GLU A 187 -26.77 -13.42 15.63
C GLU A 187 -25.58 -12.81 16.38
N ALA A 188 -25.52 -12.94 17.71
CA ALA A 188 -24.40 -12.49 18.53
C ALA A 188 -23.10 -13.32 18.37
N THR A 189 -23.13 -14.46 17.67
CA THR A 189 -21.96 -15.37 17.53
C THR A 189 -21.39 -15.50 16.12
N SER A 190 -22.09 -14.99 15.10
CA SER A 190 -21.61 -15.00 13.70
C SER A 190 -20.54 -13.93 13.41
N SER A 191 -20.38 -12.94 14.29
CA SER A 191 -19.39 -11.85 14.17
C SER A 191 -17.92 -12.28 14.35
N GLY A 192 -17.66 -13.49 14.85
CA GLY A 192 -16.30 -14.01 15.09
C GLY A 192 -15.67 -14.79 13.92
N GLY A 193 -16.30 -14.85 12.74
CA GLY A 193 -16.03 -15.90 11.74
C GLY A 193 -15.84 -15.44 10.29
N LEU A 194 -15.22 -14.29 10.02
CA LEU A 194 -15.05 -13.73 8.65
C LEU A 194 -13.59 -13.63 8.15
N LEU A 195 -12.79 -14.68 8.38
CA LEU A 195 -11.47 -14.88 7.74
C LEU A 195 -11.34 -16.30 7.16
N GLY A 196 -12.33 -16.71 6.37
CA GLY A 196 -12.42 -18.10 5.88
C GLY A 196 -13.45 -18.38 4.79
N GLY A 197 -13.74 -17.42 3.90
CA GLY A 197 -14.65 -17.68 2.78
C GLY A 197 -15.07 -16.45 1.98
N LEU A 198 -14.27 -16.03 0.99
CA LEU A 198 -14.76 -15.22 -0.13
C LEU A 198 -14.01 -15.55 -1.43
N LEU A 199 -14.45 -16.64 -2.07
CA LEU A 199 -14.24 -16.90 -3.49
C LEU A 199 -15.64 -17.12 -4.10
N GLY A 200 -16.17 -16.07 -4.74
CA GLY A 200 -17.37 -16.13 -5.57
C GLY A 200 -18.61 -15.42 -5.00
N GLY A 201 -19.06 -14.37 -5.71
CA GLY A 201 -20.49 -14.24 -6.03
C GLY A 201 -21.26 -13.02 -5.54
N VAL A 202 -21.15 -11.90 -6.26
CA VAL A 202 -22.24 -10.99 -6.70
C VAL A 202 -23.38 -10.62 -5.73
N GLY A 203 -23.66 -9.31 -5.60
CA GLY A 203 -25.02 -8.80 -5.31
C GLY A 203 -25.09 -7.68 -4.28
N GLY A 204 -25.14 -6.42 -4.73
CA GLY A 204 -25.16 -5.25 -3.85
C GLY A 204 -26.52 -4.91 -3.24
N GLY A 205 -26.51 -3.92 -2.35
CA GLY A 205 -27.68 -3.37 -1.65
C GLY A 205 -27.22 -2.60 -0.42
N GLY A 206 -27.37 -1.28 -0.43
CA GLY A 206 -26.86 -0.40 0.63
C GLY A 206 -27.86 -0.16 1.77
N LEU A 207 -27.72 1.01 2.41
CA LEU A 207 -28.35 1.46 3.66
C LEU A 207 -27.67 0.91 4.94
N GLY A 208 -27.39 1.71 5.96
CA GLY A 208 -27.66 3.16 6.02
C GLY A 208 -27.42 3.85 7.37
N GLY A 209 -26.53 3.35 8.23
CA GLY A 209 -26.07 4.01 9.46
C GLY A 209 -27.04 4.07 10.65
N LEU A 210 -26.47 4.14 11.86
CA LEU A 210 -26.90 5.07 12.91
C LEU A 210 -25.83 5.25 14.02
N VAL A 211 -25.27 6.46 14.09
CA VAL A 211 -24.69 7.19 15.24
C VAL A 211 -24.38 6.38 16.53
N GLY A 212 -23.08 6.17 16.79
CA GLY A 212 -22.26 7.01 17.68
C GLY A 212 -22.54 7.09 19.20
N GLY A 213 -21.55 7.57 19.95
CA GLY A 213 -21.65 7.92 21.38
C GLY A 213 -20.84 6.99 22.30
N GLY A 214 -19.66 7.44 22.72
CA GLY A 214 -18.88 6.79 23.79
C GLY A 214 -19.03 7.51 25.14
N LEU A 215 -18.56 6.87 26.21
CA LEU A 215 -18.37 7.46 27.55
C LEU A 215 -17.24 6.70 28.27
N GLY A 216 -16.43 7.39 29.08
CA GLY A 216 -15.24 6.82 29.71
C GLY A 216 -15.33 6.68 31.24
N GLY A 217 -14.42 5.88 31.81
CA GLY A 217 -14.04 5.88 33.23
C GLY A 217 -12.51 6.01 33.32
N VAL A 218 -11.93 7.03 33.96
CA VAL A 218 -11.89 7.40 35.41
C VAL A 218 -10.63 6.84 36.09
N ASP A 219 -9.90 7.75 36.74
CA ASP A 219 -8.58 7.58 37.37
C ASP A 219 -8.61 6.85 38.73
N ALA A 220 -7.46 6.28 39.11
CA ALA A 220 -7.11 5.96 40.50
C ALA A 220 -5.57 5.94 40.67
N SER A 221 -4.97 7.10 40.96
CA SER A 221 -3.51 7.29 41.01
C SER A 221 -2.87 7.12 42.41
N VAL A 222 -1.63 6.60 42.41
CA VAL A 222 -0.79 6.25 43.59
C VAL A 222 0.69 6.43 43.17
N GLY A 223 1.68 6.81 44.00
CA GLY A 223 1.72 7.07 45.44
C GLY A 223 2.98 7.88 45.82
N GLY A 224 3.79 7.46 46.80
CA GLY A 224 5.03 8.22 47.14
C GLY A 224 6.00 7.59 48.15
N GLY A 225 7.08 8.33 48.46
CA GLY A 225 7.93 8.12 49.65
C GLY A 225 9.41 7.72 49.42
N SER A 226 10.30 8.72 49.52
CA SER A 226 11.51 8.84 50.39
C SER A 226 12.24 7.57 50.94
N SER A 227 13.55 7.54 51.23
CA SER A 227 14.68 8.49 50.99
C SER A 227 16.05 7.89 51.41
N GLY A 228 17.11 8.12 50.62
CA GLY A 228 18.49 8.47 51.06
C GLY A 228 19.44 7.48 51.80
N GLY A 229 20.76 7.59 51.53
CA GLY A 229 21.84 7.32 52.52
C GLY A 229 22.86 6.20 52.19
N GLY A 230 24.04 6.56 51.64
CA GLY A 230 25.05 5.64 51.09
C GLY A 230 26.15 5.01 51.97
N LEU A 231 27.17 4.46 51.27
CA LEU A 231 28.58 4.21 51.66
C LEU A 231 28.89 2.95 52.56
N LEU A 232 30.06 2.28 52.51
CA LEU A 232 31.37 2.66 51.89
C LEU A 232 32.36 1.47 51.58
N GLY A 233 32.63 1.16 50.29
CA GLY A 233 33.89 0.61 49.68
C GLY A 233 34.58 -0.74 50.02
N GLY A 234 34.52 -1.73 49.09
CA GLY A 234 35.70 -2.48 48.57
C GLY A 234 35.87 -3.99 48.86
N VAL A 235 36.66 -4.77 48.11
CA VAL A 235 37.40 -4.61 46.82
C VAL A 235 37.98 -6.02 46.43
N LEU A 236 38.38 -6.43 45.20
CA LEU A 236 38.44 -5.83 43.84
C LEU A 236 37.53 -6.67 42.88
N GLY A 237 37.87 -7.50 41.86
CA GLY A 237 39.07 -7.79 41.02
C GLY A 237 39.05 -9.22 40.42
N GLU A 238 39.60 -9.52 39.22
CA GLU A 238 40.09 -8.64 38.14
C GLU A 238 40.00 -9.27 36.73
N VAL A 239 39.76 -8.39 35.74
CA VAL A 239 40.34 -8.30 34.38
C VAL A 239 40.36 -9.52 33.43
N GLY A 240 39.86 -9.30 32.21
CA GLY A 240 40.33 -9.98 31.00
C GLY A 240 41.09 -9.02 30.08
N SER A 241 42.13 -9.52 29.40
CA SER A 241 42.79 -8.85 28.28
C SER A 241 43.20 -9.90 27.23
N GLY A 242 43.16 -9.54 25.95
CA GLY A 242 43.32 -10.49 24.86
C GLY A 242 44.77 -10.68 24.39
N LEU A 243 45.10 -11.90 23.95
CA LEU A 243 46.19 -12.15 23.02
C LEU A 243 45.67 -12.93 21.81
N GLY A 244 45.93 -12.41 20.61
CA GLY A 244 45.98 -13.23 19.40
C GLY A 244 47.42 -13.69 19.19
N GLY A 245 47.65 -14.99 19.02
CA GLY A 245 48.97 -15.52 18.70
C GLY A 245 49.14 -17.01 18.97
N LEU A 246 49.67 -17.73 17.97
CA LEU A 246 50.25 -19.07 18.02
C LEU A 246 49.41 -20.23 18.60
N VAL A 247 48.90 -21.05 17.68
CA VAL A 247 49.18 -22.50 17.55
C VAL A 247 49.33 -23.29 18.86
N ASN A 248 48.38 -24.20 19.14
CA ASN A 248 48.76 -25.58 19.43
C ASN A 248 47.73 -26.62 18.97
N VAL A 249 48.22 -27.86 18.82
CA VAL A 249 47.53 -29.07 18.37
C VAL A 249 46.60 -29.63 19.44
N GLY A 250 45.33 -29.83 19.07
CA GLY A 250 44.61 -31.12 19.02
C GLY A 250 44.49 -32.05 20.25
N VAL A 251 43.46 -32.91 20.17
CA VAL A 251 43.09 -34.02 21.08
C VAL A 251 42.53 -33.58 22.45
N GLY A 252 41.34 -34.00 22.90
CA GLY A 252 40.25 -34.74 22.23
C GLY A 252 39.47 -35.69 23.15
N VAL A 253 38.15 -35.81 22.93
CA VAL A 253 37.20 -36.80 23.55
C VAL A 253 36.94 -36.58 25.06
N GLY A 254 35.71 -36.67 25.60
CA GLY A 254 34.39 -36.93 25.00
C GLY A 254 33.23 -36.85 26.02
N SER A 255 32.04 -37.30 25.59
CA SER A 255 30.74 -37.38 26.31
C SER A 255 30.79 -37.97 27.75
N THR A 256 29.86 -37.70 28.67
CA THR A 256 28.40 -37.99 28.61
C THR A 256 27.51 -37.20 29.59
N VAL A 257 26.18 -37.29 29.38
CA VAL A 257 25.09 -36.80 30.25
C VAL A 257 24.88 -37.70 31.47
N GLY A 258 24.50 -37.14 32.64
CA GLY A 258 23.94 -37.92 33.76
C GLY A 258 23.79 -37.16 35.08
N SER A 259 22.56 -37.05 35.60
CA SER A 259 22.28 -36.52 36.94
C SER A 259 22.67 -37.53 38.03
N ILE A 260 23.27 -37.06 39.13
CA ILE A 260 23.34 -37.78 40.41
C ILE A 260 23.27 -36.78 41.58
N LEU A 261 22.47 -37.13 42.59
CA LEU A 261 22.38 -36.45 43.87
C LEU A 261 23.48 -36.98 44.80
N GLY A 262 24.53 -36.19 45.09
CA GLY A 262 25.57 -36.61 46.02
C GLY A 262 26.63 -35.53 46.27
N GLY A 263 26.84 -35.16 47.54
CA GLY A 263 27.90 -34.24 47.93
C GLY A 263 29.23 -34.97 48.11
N VAL A 264 30.30 -34.45 47.51
CA VAL A 264 31.69 -34.89 47.77
C VAL A 264 32.56 -33.67 48.06
N ASN A 265 33.38 -33.82 49.11
CA ASN A 265 34.34 -32.84 49.59
C ASN A 265 35.54 -32.72 48.63
N LEU A 266 35.93 -31.50 48.25
CA LEU A 266 37.17 -31.21 47.50
C LEU A 266 38.03 -30.21 48.25
N GLY A 267 38.96 -30.73 49.05
CA GLY A 267 40.07 -29.96 49.62
C GLY A 267 41.32 -29.97 48.74
N SER A 268 42.35 -29.25 49.17
CA SER A 268 43.72 -29.18 48.60
C SER A 268 43.82 -28.75 47.13
N GLY A 269 44.23 -27.50 46.90
CA GLY A 269 44.42 -26.96 45.54
C GLY A 269 45.41 -25.80 45.37
N LEU A 270 46.04 -25.28 46.43
CA LEU A 270 47.09 -24.26 46.31
C LEU A 270 48.09 -24.33 47.47
N GLY A 271 49.30 -24.84 47.20
CA GLY A 271 50.44 -24.76 48.11
C GLY A 271 51.55 -23.95 47.44
N GLY A 272 52.03 -22.85 48.05
CA GLY A 272 52.93 -21.97 47.31
C GLY A 272 53.43 -20.67 47.95
N LEU A 273 53.38 -20.45 49.26
CA LEU A 273 54.26 -19.48 49.94
C LEU A 273 54.41 -19.85 51.44
N PRO A 274 55.59 -19.69 52.07
CA PRO A 274 55.85 -20.26 53.39
C PRO A 274 55.73 -19.26 54.55
N GLY A 275 55.22 -19.72 55.69
CA GLY A 275 55.36 -19.04 56.99
C GLY A 275 54.04 -18.89 57.76
N ILE A 276 54.09 -19.22 59.06
CA ILE A 276 52.99 -19.13 60.04
C ILE A 276 51.85 -20.14 59.80
N GLY A 277 52.02 -21.33 60.39
CA GLY A 277 50.93 -22.28 60.61
C GLY A 277 50.25 -22.10 61.97
N THR A 278 49.16 -22.86 62.15
CA THR A 278 48.50 -23.17 63.44
C THR A 278 48.03 -21.99 64.30
N LEU A 279 46.83 -21.46 63.99
CA LEU A 279 45.79 -21.28 65.02
C LEU A 279 44.38 -21.41 64.45
N LEU A 280 43.45 -21.85 65.31
CA LEU A 280 41.99 -21.79 65.17
C LEU A 280 41.32 -22.61 64.05
N SER A 281 41.33 -23.94 64.21
CA SER A 281 40.11 -24.72 63.97
C SER A 281 39.45 -24.98 65.32
N LEU A 282 38.23 -24.48 65.53
CA LEU A 282 37.41 -24.85 66.70
C LEU A 282 35.92 -24.62 66.45
N ALA A 283 35.16 -25.70 66.28
CA ALA A 283 33.70 -25.69 66.28
C ALA A 283 33.19 -27.05 66.80
N GLY A 284 32.22 -27.04 67.73
CA GLY A 284 31.55 -28.25 68.22
C GLY A 284 32.28 -28.99 69.35
N GLY A 285 32.21 -28.46 70.58
CA GLY A 285 32.73 -29.14 71.77
C GLY A 285 32.31 -28.46 73.07
N SER A 286 31.26 -28.95 73.74
CA SER A 286 30.82 -28.44 75.03
C SER A 286 31.74 -28.93 76.16
N GLY A 287 32.62 -28.04 76.67
CA GLY A 287 33.51 -28.34 77.78
C GLY A 287 34.22 -27.10 78.32
N ALA A 288 34.17 -26.90 79.64
CA ALA A 288 34.92 -25.82 80.29
C ALA A 288 36.40 -26.21 80.42
N ILE A 289 37.27 -25.51 79.70
CA ILE A 289 38.74 -25.62 79.85
C ILE A 289 39.29 -24.23 80.16
N GLY A 290 39.72 -24.03 81.41
CA GLY A 290 40.36 -22.78 81.81
C GLY A 290 41.79 -22.69 81.29
N MET A 291 42.05 -21.75 80.39
CA MET A 291 43.41 -21.37 79.98
C MET A 291 43.71 -19.94 80.43
N THR A 292 44.38 -19.81 81.57
CA THR A 292 44.89 -18.53 82.07
C THR A 292 46.09 -18.07 81.25
N ASN A 293 45.91 -17.02 80.45
CA ASN A 293 46.98 -16.34 79.71
C ASN A 293 47.37 -15.05 80.49
N PRO A 294 48.64 -14.65 80.61
CA PRO A 294 49.07 -13.70 81.66
C PRO A 294 48.88 -12.22 81.32
N PHE A 295 48.19 -11.90 80.22
CA PHE A 295 47.81 -10.53 79.88
C PHE A 295 46.39 -10.26 80.40
N ALA A 296 46.25 -9.23 81.24
CA ALA A 296 44.95 -8.87 81.81
C ALA A 296 43.96 -8.55 80.69
N SER A 297 42.84 -9.30 80.64
CA SER A 297 41.80 -9.11 79.63
C SER A 297 41.18 -7.72 79.79
N VAL A 298 41.44 -6.82 78.84
CA VAL A 298 40.90 -5.46 78.86
C VAL A 298 39.44 -5.49 78.43
N THR A 299 38.58 -5.89 79.37
CA THR A 299 37.12 -5.80 79.24
C THR A 299 36.65 -4.59 80.05
N THR A 300 36.06 -3.59 79.40
CA THR A 300 35.60 -2.34 80.04
C THR A 300 34.15 -2.02 79.67
N GLY A 301 33.39 -1.49 80.62
CA GLY A 301 31.94 -1.30 80.49
C GLY A 301 31.13 -2.34 81.29
N LEU A 302 29.85 -2.02 81.55
CA LEU A 302 28.94 -2.87 82.30
C LEU A 302 28.26 -3.90 81.38
N GLY A 303 27.99 -5.10 81.90
CA GLY A 303 27.15 -6.11 81.24
C GLY A 303 27.85 -6.98 80.17
N ASN A 304 29.18 -6.98 80.09
CA ASN A 304 29.90 -7.81 79.12
C ASN A 304 29.99 -9.29 79.54
N GLN A 305 29.87 -10.21 78.57
CA GLN A 305 30.04 -11.65 78.70
C GLN A 305 31.03 -12.17 77.64
N GLY A 306 32.32 -12.23 77.99
CA GLY A 306 33.41 -12.61 77.09
C GLY A 306 34.69 -11.82 77.38
N GLN A 307 35.75 -12.09 76.63
CA GLN A 307 37.06 -11.45 76.78
C GLN A 307 37.30 -10.35 75.74
N TRP A 308 38.15 -9.38 76.10
CA TRP A 308 38.59 -8.27 75.23
C TRP A 308 37.45 -7.42 74.66
N ASN A 309 36.39 -7.20 75.45
CA ASN A 309 35.24 -6.38 75.06
C ASN A 309 35.35 -4.94 75.60
N LEU A 310 35.42 -3.95 74.71
CA LEU A 310 35.63 -2.54 75.06
C LEU A 310 34.37 -1.70 74.76
N GLY A 311 33.57 -1.44 75.78
CA GLY A 311 32.20 -0.88 75.69
C GLY A 311 31.18 -1.81 76.37
N GLY A 312 29.93 -1.37 76.55
CA GLY A 312 28.97 -2.04 77.45
C GLY A 312 28.02 -3.03 76.77
N GLY A 313 27.63 -4.09 77.47
CA GLY A 313 26.56 -5.01 77.06
C GLY A 313 26.89 -5.97 75.92
N ASN A 314 28.17 -6.31 75.71
CA ASN A 314 28.62 -7.23 74.66
C ASN A 314 28.59 -8.69 75.12
N ILE A 315 28.16 -9.63 74.26
CA ILE A 315 28.17 -11.07 74.50
C ILE A 315 28.97 -11.75 73.39
N GLY A 316 30.03 -12.49 73.72
CA GLY A 316 31.05 -12.97 72.77
C GLY A 316 32.39 -12.25 72.96
N ASP A 317 33.40 -12.55 72.14
CA ASP A 317 34.79 -12.12 72.37
C ASP A 317 35.29 -11.07 71.36
N PHE A 318 36.25 -10.23 71.80
CA PHE A 318 36.98 -9.23 70.99
C PHE A 318 36.11 -8.12 70.35
N ASN A 319 35.03 -7.68 70.99
CA ASN A 319 34.16 -6.61 70.47
C ASN A 319 34.60 -5.21 70.94
N LEU A 320 34.61 -4.23 70.03
CA LEU A 320 34.92 -2.82 70.33
C LEU A 320 33.69 -1.96 70.00
N GLY A 321 32.98 -1.52 71.03
CA GLY A 321 31.67 -0.86 70.97
C GLY A 321 30.71 -1.44 72.03
N SER A 322 29.43 -1.12 71.93
CA SER A 322 28.42 -1.51 72.94
C SER A 322 27.27 -2.31 72.32
N GLY A 323 26.77 -3.32 73.05
CA GLY A 323 25.56 -4.07 72.70
C GLY A 323 25.73 -5.12 71.58
N ASN A 324 26.96 -5.60 71.32
CA ASN A 324 27.19 -6.61 70.29
C ASN A 324 26.90 -8.04 70.80
N PHE A 325 26.41 -8.93 69.93
CA PHE A 325 26.18 -10.35 70.21
C PHE A 325 26.92 -11.21 69.18
N GLY A 326 28.09 -11.72 69.53
CA GLY A 326 29.00 -12.49 68.68
C GLY A 326 30.44 -11.99 68.82
N ASN A 327 31.30 -12.37 67.88
CA ASN A 327 32.76 -12.23 68.00
C ASN A 327 33.37 -11.25 66.99
N LEU A 328 34.39 -10.50 67.40
CA LEU A 328 35.20 -9.59 66.58
C LEU A 328 34.37 -8.49 65.86
N ASN A 329 33.35 -7.92 66.51
CA ASN A 329 32.61 -6.78 65.95
C ASN A 329 33.22 -5.44 66.37
N LEU A 330 33.27 -4.47 65.45
CA LEU A 330 33.75 -3.11 65.67
C LEU A 330 32.66 -2.09 65.33
N GLY A 331 32.00 -1.58 66.37
CA GLY A 331 30.83 -0.72 66.33
C GLY A 331 29.78 -1.16 67.36
N GLY A 332 28.60 -0.54 67.36
CA GLY A 332 27.55 -0.83 68.36
C GLY A 332 26.38 -1.64 67.82
N GLY A 333 25.80 -2.51 68.64
CA GLY A 333 24.52 -3.18 68.36
C GLY A 333 24.55 -4.22 67.24
N ASN A 334 25.70 -4.81 66.93
CA ASN A 334 25.78 -5.86 65.90
C ASN A 334 25.39 -7.24 66.45
N ILE A 335 24.77 -8.09 65.64
CA ILE A 335 24.42 -9.47 65.96
C ILE A 335 25.07 -10.40 64.93
N GLY A 336 25.87 -11.35 65.38
CA GLY A 336 26.78 -12.18 64.58
C GLY A 336 28.25 -11.74 64.72
N ASN A 337 29.09 -12.14 63.76
CA ASN A 337 30.55 -12.04 63.88
C ASN A 337 31.18 -11.18 62.77
N LEU A 338 32.32 -10.57 63.08
CA LEU A 338 33.20 -9.90 62.12
C LEU A 338 32.52 -8.74 61.36
N ASN A 339 31.57 -8.05 61.99
CA ASN A 339 30.91 -6.87 61.42
C ASN A 339 31.68 -5.59 61.82
N LEU A 340 31.85 -4.67 60.86
CA LEU A 340 32.53 -3.38 61.04
C LEU A 340 31.59 -2.23 60.67
N GLY A 341 31.18 -1.47 61.68
CA GLY A 341 30.05 -0.54 61.66
C GLY A 341 29.02 -0.92 62.71
N SER A 342 27.86 -0.26 62.73
CA SER A 342 26.86 -0.43 63.81
C SER A 342 25.52 -0.99 63.31
N GLY A 343 24.83 -1.76 64.15
CA GLY A 343 23.48 -2.25 63.90
C GLY A 343 23.36 -3.33 62.81
N ASN A 344 24.44 -4.06 62.51
CA ASN A 344 24.42 -5.13 61.51
C ASN A 344 23.89 -6.45 62.10
N PHE A 345 23.18 -7.24 61.29
CA PHE A 345 22.73 -8.59 61.63
C PHE A 345 23.29 -9.59 60.60
N GLY A 346 24.20 -10.46 61.04
CA GLY A 346 24.84 -11.50 60.24
C GLY A 346 26.36 -11.51 60.37
N PHE A 347 27.06 -11.83 59.27
CA PHE A 347 28.49 -12.07 59.25
C PHE A 347 29.20 -11.23 58.20
N PHE A 348 30.40 -10.73 58.52
CA PHE A 348 31.29 -10.03 57.57
C PHE A 348 30.68 -8.79 56.87
N ASN A 349 29.74 -8.08 57.51
CA ASN A 349 29.20 -6.84 56.95
C ASN A 349 30.11 -5.64 57.24
N LEU A 350 30.39 -4.81 56.23
CA LEU A 350 31.15 -3.56 56.36
C LEU A 350 30.26 -2.35 56.01
N GLY A 351 29.98 -1.53 57.01
CA GLY A 351 29.03 -0.42 57.02
C GLY A 351 28.00 -0.60 58.13
N SER A 352 26.92 0.17 58.14
CA SER A 352 25.95 0.15 59.26
C SER A 352 24.53 -0.24 58.82
N GLY A 353 23.81 -0.97 59.68
CA GLY A 353 22.41 -1.32 59.47
C GLY A 353 22.15 -2.37 58.38
N ASN A 354 23.10 -3.27 58.11
CA ASN A 354 22.92 -4.35 57.13
C ASN A 354 22.28 -5.60 57.76
N ILE A 355 21.43 -6.31 57.02
CA ILE A 355 20.86 -7.60 57.43
C ILE A 355 21.17 -8.69 56.38
N GLY A 356 22.10 -9.57 56.72
CA GLY A 356 22.56 -10.72 55.93
C GLY A 356 24.07 -10.93 56.00
N TYR A 357 24.65 -11.55 54.97
CA TYR A 357 26.06 -11.96 54.95
C TYR A 357 26.89 -11.22 53.91
N THR A 358 28.08 -10.78 54.31
CA THR A 358 29.09 -10.16 53.44
C THR A 358 28.53 -8.97 52.65
N ASN A 359 27.64 -8.17 53.26
CA ASN A 359 27.16 -6.95 52.63
C ASN A 359 28.16 -5.83 52.78
N PHE A 360 28.23 -5.05 51.72
CA PHE A 360 29.26 -4.09 51.45
C PHE A 360 28.61 -2.70 51.30
N GLY A 361 28.51 -1.96 52.41
CA GLY A 361 27.92 -0.62 52.52
C GLY A 361 26.91 -0.52 53.64
N SER A 362 25.97 0.44 53.60
CA SER A 362 25.02 0.69 54.71
C SER A 362 23.56 0.48 54.32
N GLY A 363 22.73 0.07 55.29
CA GLY A 363 21.29 -0.11 55.12
C GLY A 363 20.88 -1.20 54.13
N ASN A 364 21.74 -2.17 53.81
CA ASN A 364 21.39 -3.26 52.90
C ASN A 364 20.56 -4.31 53.66
N ASN A 365 19.27 -4.45 53.31
CA ASN A 365 18.26 -5.05 54.19
C ASN A 365 17.68 -6.35 53.60
N PHE A 366 17.92 -7.48 54.28
CA PHE A 366 17.54 -8.84 53.83
C PHE A 366 18.20 -9.24 52.50
N GLY A 367 19.52 -9.40 52.52
CA GLY A 367 20.30 -9.77 51.34
C GLY A 367 21.75 -10.14 51.66
N ASN A 368 22.43 -10.82 50.74
CA ASN A 368 23.85 -11.18 50.86
C ASN A 368 24.66 -10.62 49.69
N LEU A 369 25.96 -10.38 49.90
CA LEU A 369 26.91 -9.96 48.83
C LEU A 369 26.52 -8.66 48.09
N ASN A 370 25.69 -7.79 48.67
CA ASN A 370 25.31 -6.53 48.04
C ASN A 370 26.43 -5.49 48.20
N PHE A 371 26.74 -4.74 47.15
CA PHE A 371 27.75 -3.67 47.12
C PHE A 371 27.11 -2.32 46.82
N GLY A 372 27.22 -1.39 47.75
CA GLY A 372 26.48 -0.14 47.76
C GLY A 372 25.51 -0.11 48.94
N SER A 373 24.40 0.63 48.87
CA SER A 373 23.64 0.97 50.08
C SER A 373 22.17 1.17 49.82
N GLY A 374 21.35 0.84 50.82
CA GLY A 374 19.88 0.82 50.70
C GLY A 374 19.35 -0.26 49.76
N ASN A 375 20.15 -1.27 49.38
CA ASN A 375 19.65 -2.41 48.61
C ASN A 375 18.78 -3.30 49.51
N ALA A 376 17.62 -3.76 49.04
CA ALA A 376 16.67 -4.51 49.86
C ALA A 376 16.12 -5.74 49.13
N TYR A 377 15.87 -6.81 49.88
CA TYR A 377 15.21 -8.04 49.42
C TYR A 377 15.88 -8.66 48.18
N GLY A 378 17.18 -8.91 48.26
CA GLY A 378 17.97 -9.49 47.16
C GLY A 378 19.46 -9.64 47.44
N ASN A 379 20.12 -10.47 46.64
CA ASN A 379 21.55 -10.79 46.77
C ASN A 379 22.38 -10.24 45.61
N GLY A 380 23.66 -9.95 45.84
CA GLY A 380 24.62 -9.68 44.76
C GLY A 380 24.33 -8.43 43.93
N ASN A 381 23.60 -7.45 44.47
CA ASN A 381 23.35 -6.19 43.78
C ASN A 381 24.55 -5.24 43.89
N PHE A 382 25.01 -4.67 42.78
CA PHE A 382 26.07 -3.66 42.73
C PHE A 382 25.47 -2.30 42.36
N GLY A 383 25.27 -1.43 43.36
CA GLY A 383 24.73 -0.09 43.22
C GLY A 383 23.94 0.37 44.45
N LEU A 384 23.21 1.49 44.31
CA LEU A 384 22.45 2.11 45.41
C LEU A 384 20.95 1.86 45.26
N GLY A 385 20.26 1.53 46.35
CA GLY A 385 18.80 1.57 46.42
C GLY A 385 18.04 0.57 45.56
N ASN A 386 18.64 -0.56 45.14
CA ASN A 386 17.91 -1.62 44.45
C ASN A 386 16.94 -2.28 45.42
N ARG A 387 15.64 -2.02 45.28
CA ARG A 387 14.64 -2.17 46.37
C ARG A 387 13.97 -3.54 46.43
N SER A 388 14.19 -4.37 45.42
CA SER A 388 13.79 -5.77 45.33
C SER A 388 14.60 -6.47 44.23
N GLY A 389 14.86 -7.77 44.38
CA GLY A 389 15.54 -8.57 43.36
C GLY A 389 17.06 -8.65 43.51
N SER A 390 17.65 -9.67 42.88
CA SER A 390 19.08 -10.01 43.00
C SER A 390 19.86 -9.67 41.72
N SER A 391 21.18 -9.61 41.79
CA SER A 391 22.09 -9.54 40.65
C SER A 391 21.94 -8.31 39.75
N ASN A 392 21.43 -7.18 40.28
CA ASN A 392 21.40 -5.93 39.53
C ASN A 392 22.80 -5.26 39.50
N PHE A 393 23.17 -4.66 38.36
CA PHE A 393 24.35 -3.82 38.21
C PHE A 393 23.92 -2.40 37.82
N GLY A 394 23.82 -1.52 38.81
CA GLY A 394 23.24 -0.18 38.70
C GLY A 394 22.36 0.16 39.90
N SER A 395 21.71 1.32 39.87
CA SER A 395 21.02 1.88 41.06
C SER A 395 19.51 2.04 40.87
N GLY A 396 18.75 1.92 41.95
CA GLY A 396 17.32 2.21 41.99
C GLY A 396 16.43 1.21 41.23
N ASN A 397 16.92 0.00 40.94
CA ASN A 397 16.11 -1.01 40.26
C ASN A 397 15.09 -1.66 41.22
N PHE A 398 13.98 -2.13 40.67
CA PHE A 398 12.94 -2.91 41.35
C PHE A 398 12.69 -4.18 40.54
N GLY A 399 13.16 -5.33 41.01
CA GLY A 399 13.34 -6.55 40.21
C GLY A 399 14.82 -6.83 39.94
N GLY A 400 15.13 -8.02 39.40
CA GLY A 400 16.48 -8.58 39.39
C GLY A 400 17.15 -8.71 38.02
N SER A 401 18.46 -8.95 38.03
CA SER A 401 19.32 -9.17 36.86
C SER A 401 19.35 -8.01 35.85
N ASN A 402 19.04 -6.78 36.29
CA ASN A 402 19.09 -5.59 35.43
C ASN A 402 20.51 -5.02 35.36
N PHE A 403 20.98 -4.66 34.16
CA PHE A 403 22.25 -3.95 33.96
C PHE A 403 21.97 -2.50 33.53
N GLY A 404 22.01 -1.58 34.49
CA GLY A 404 21.60 -0.18 34.35
C GLY A 404 20.75 0.25 35.55
N SER A 405 20.18 1.45 35.49
CA SER A 405 19.56 2.10 36.66
C SER A 405 18.09 2.43 36.45
N GLY A 406 17.31 2.41 37.54
CA GLY A 406 15.90 2.81 37.56
C GLY A 406 14.95 1.87 36.79
N ASN A 407 15.34 0.62 36.52
CA ASN A 407 14.47 -0.35 35.85
C ASN A 407 13.47 -0.97 36.83
N ASN A 408 12.24 -1.21 36.39
CA ASN A 408 11.15 -1.82 37.16
C ASN A 408 10.68 -3.12 36.47
N GLY A 409 11.36 -4.23 36.78
CA GLY A 409 11.19 -5.55 36.19
C GLY A 409 12.50 -6.34 36.21
N PHE A 410 12.58 -7.41 35.43
CA PHE A 410 13.75 -8.31 35.41
C PHE A 410 14.49 -8.28 34.07
N PHE A 411 15.80 -8.57 34.10
CA PHE A 411 16.67 -8.77 32.93
C PHE A 411 16.75 -7.59 31.94
N ASN A 412 16.47 -6.35 32.36
CA ASN A 412 16.62 -5.19 31.48
C ASN A 412 18.09 -4.77 31.33
N LEU A 413 18.51 -4.43 30.10
CA LEU A 413 19.83 -3.90 29.78
C LEU A 413 19.69 -2.44 29.34
N GLY A 414 20.31 -1.51 30.06
CA GLY A 414 20.07 -0.08 29.96
C GLY A 414 19.20 0.43 31.11
N SER A 415 18.66 1.66 31.01
CA SER A 415 18.11 2.39 32.18
C SER A 415 16.69 2.91 31.98
N GLY A 416 15.92 2.94 33.08
CA GLY A 416 14.55 3.47 33.12
C GLY A 416 13.49 2.58 32.47
N ASN A 417 13.78 1.31 32.17
CA ASN A 417 12.81 0.40 31.55
C ASN A 417 11.81 -0.15 32.58
N ILE A 418 10.54 -0.21 32.21
CA ILE A 418 9.45 -0.79 33.01
C ILE A 418 8.97 -2.06 32.29
N GLY A 419 8.80 -3.15 33.02
CA GLY A 419 8.61 -4.50 32.48
C GLY A 419 9.94 -5.25 32.27
N ASN A 420 9.92 -6.36 31.53
CA ASN A 420 11.00 -7.35 31.56
C ASN A 420 11.75 -7.49 30.23
N SER A 421 13.05 -7.81 30.32
CA SER A 421 13.92 -8.16 29.20
C SER A 421 14.01 -7.10 28.10
N ASN A 422 13.85 -5.81 28.45
CA ASN A 422 14.03 -4.72 27.51
C ASN A 422 15.53 -4.38 27.34
N ILE A 423 15.93 -3.98 26.13
CA ILE A 423 17.29 -3.55 25.80
C ILE A 423 17.23 -2.09 25.32
N GLY A 424 17.96 -1.20 26.00
CA GLY A 424 17.98 0.24 25.75
C GLY A 424 17.34 1.02 26.90
N PHE A 425 16.62 2.11 26.60
CA PHE A 425 16.28 3.12 27.62
C PHE A 425 14.80 3.52 27.60
N GLY A 426 14.19 3.61 28.78
CA GLY A 426 12.84 4.17 28.95
C GLY A 426 11.70 3.38 28.30
N ASN A 427 11.92 2.11 27.91
CA ASN A 427 10.85 1.28 27.34
C ASN A 427 9.84 0.86 28.42
N ASN A 428 8.57 0.72 28.07
CA ASN A 428 7.48 0.32 28.96
C ASN A 428 6.74 -0.89 28.37
N GLY A 429 6.84 -2.05 29.02
CA GLY A 429 6.37 -3.36 28.55
C GLY A 429 7.51 -4.38 28.49
N ASN A 430 7.40 -5.42 27.68
CA ASN A 430 8.37 -6.53 27.69
C ASN A 430 9.06 -6.72 26.33
N LEU A 431 10.30 -7.20 26.35
CA LEU A 431 11.08 -7.59 25.16
C LEU A 431 11.29 -6.46 24.12
N ASN A 432 11.22 -5.20 24.52
CA ASN A 432 11.48 -4.09 23.60
C ASN A 432 12.99 -3.87 23.39
N PHE A 433 13.39 -3.55 22.16
CA PHE A 433 14.75 -3.14 21.81
C PHE A 433 14.74 -1.69 21.31
N GLY A 434 15.55 -0.83 21.93
CA GLY A 434 15.70 0.58 21.60
C GLY A 434 15.22 1.52 22.70
N PHE A 435 14.53 2.60 22.34
CA PHE A 435 14.33 3.75 23.23
C PHE A 435 12.87 4.18 23.32
N GLY A 436 12.30 4.27 24.53
CA GLY A 436 11.00 4.88 24.77
C GLY A 436 9.79 4.15 24.16
N ASN A 437 9.92 2.87 23.80
CA ASN A 437 8.82 2.11 23.19
C ASN A 437 7.80 1.69 24.26
N ASN A 438 6.51 1.74 23.92
CA ASN A 438 5.39 1.52 24.84
C ASN A 438 4.47 0.39 24.35
N GLY A 439 4.63 -0.80 24.94
CA GLY A 439 4.02 -2.07 24.54
C GLY A 439 5.04 -3.20 24.57
N ASN A 440 4.79 -4.30 23.86
CA ASN A 440 5.64 -5.50 23.89
C ASN A 440 6.31 -5.81 22.55
N ASN A 441 7.52 -6.38 22.60
CA ASN A 441 8.25 -6.92 21.45
C ASN A 441 8.51 -5.88 20.33
N ASN A 442 8.68 -4.60 20.69
CA ASN A 442 8.93 -3.53 19.72
C ASN A 442 10.44 -3.33 19.47
N ILE A 443 10.83 -3.06 18.23
CA ILE A 443 12.24 -2.81 17.84
C ILE A 443 12.35 -1.40 17.24
N GLY A 444 12.71 -0.40 18.03
CA GLY A 444 12.73 0.98 17.53
C GLY A 444 12.80 2.10 18.57
N PHE A 445 12.25 3.25 18.20
CA PHE A 445 12.30 4.49 18.96
C PHE A 445 10.91 5.11 19.12
N GLY A 446 10.39 5.20 20.35
CA GLY A 446 9.11 5.86 20.65
C GLY A 446 7.86 5.16 20.12
N LEU A 447 7.96 3.87 19.77
CA LEU A 447 6.84 3.05 19.27
C LEU A 447 5.71 2.94 20.31
N THR A 448 4.47 2.70 19.89
CA THR A 448 3.30 2.59 20.80
C THR A 448 2.29 1.58 20.26
N GLY A 449 2.24 0.41 20.89
CA GLY A 449 1.58 -0.81 20.43
C GLY A 449 2.50 -2.01 20.62
N ASP A 450 2.10 -3.18 20.11
CA ASP A 450 2.87 -4.43 20.25
C ASP A 450 3.39 -4.91 18.88
N ASN A 451 4.61 -5.49 18.86
CA ASN A 451 5.31 -6.06 17.70
C ASN A 451 5.66 -5.06 16.58
N GLN A 452 5.79 -3.76 16.89
CA GLN A 452 6.15 -2.73 15.91
C GLN A 452 7.66 -2.65 15.67
N ILE A 453 8.07 -2.15 14.51
CA ILE A 453 9.47 -1.85 14.17
C ILE A 453 9.56 -0.41 13.62
N GLY A 454 10.62 0.33 13.95
CA GLY A 454 10.89 1.66 13.36
C GLY A 454 10.88 2.83 14.36
N ILE A 455 10.18 3.92 14.03
CA ILE A 455 10.14 5.15 14.83
C ILE A 455 8.67 5.56 15.02
N GLY A 456 8.18 5.67 16.25
CA GLY A 456 6.73 5.73 16.56
C GLY A 456 6.01 6.99 16.12
N ALA A 457 6.69 8.13 16.05
CA ALA A 457 6.15 9.34 15.40
C ALA A 457 5.87 9.14 13.90
N LEU A 458 6.41 8.06 13.31
CA LEU A 458 6.32 7.67 11.91
C LEU A 458 5.81 6.21 11.76
N ASN A 459 5.24 5.58 12.79
CA ASN A 459 4.66 4.23 12.66
C ASN A 459 3.58 4.00 13.74
N SER A 460 2.45 4.71 13.63
CA SER A 460 1.45 4.83 14.69
C SER A 460 0.23 3.93 14.46
N GLY A 461 -0.22 3.24 15.52
CA GLY A 461 -1.36 2.30 15.47
C GLY A 461 -0.95 0.83 15.35
N ILE A 462 -1.93 -0.08 15.40
CA ILE A 462 -1.70 -1.50 15.71
C ILE A 462 -1.49 -2.32 14.43
N GLY A 463 -0.50 -3.22 14.42
CA GLY A 463 -0.31 -4.20 13.34
C GLY A 463 0.33 -3.66 12.06
N ASN A 464 0.85 -2.42 12.05
CA ASN A 464 1.57 -1.89 10.90
C ASN A 464 2.93 -2.58 10.71
N LEU A 465 3.26 -2.91 9.46
CA LEU A 465 4.52 -3.56 9.06
C LEU A 465 5.25 -2.67 8.04
N GLY A 466 6.49 -2.26 8.35
CA GLY A 466 7.29 -1.34 7.54
C GLY A 466 7.48 0.01 8.26
N PHE A 467 7.53 1.12 7.53
CA PHE A 467 7.92 2.44 8.08
C PHE A 467 7.15 3.60 7.45
N GLY A 468 6.71 4.57 8.26
CA GLY A 468 5.94 5.74 7.83
C GLY A 468 4.42 5.61 8.04
N ASN A 469 3.91 4.46 8.48
CA ASN A 469 2.48 4.17 8.44
C ASN A 469 1.70 4.80 9.62
N SER A 470 0.41 5.06 9.42
CA SER A 470 -0.50 5.67 10.41
C SER A 470 -1.86 4.98 10.36
N GLY A 471 -2.40 4.58 11.51
CA GLY A 471 -3.60 3.75 11.60
C GLY A 471 -3.25 2.26 11.75
N ASN A 472 -4.07 1.32 11.28
CA ASN A 472 -3.93 -0.10 11.67
C ASN A 472 -3.72 -1.06 10.51
N ASN A 473 -2.94 -2.12 10.72
CA ASN A 473 -2.72 -3.23 9.79
C ASN A 473 -2.18 -2.82 8.40
N ASN A 474 -1.50 -1.68 8.28
CA ASN A 474 -0.91 -1.24 7.02
C ASN A 474 0.43 -1.93 6.76
N ILE A 475 0.68 -2.36 5.53
CA ILE A 475 1.90 -3.07 5.12
C ILE A 475 2.65 -2.22 4.09
N GLY A 476 3.95 -2.02 4.30
CA GLY A 476 4.82 -1.22 3.44
C GLY A 476 5.14 0.14 4.05
N PHE A 477 5.06 1.23 3.26
CA PHE A 477 5.63 2.52 3.65
C PHE A 477 4.67 3.70 3.52
N PHE A 478 4.69 4.60 4.50
CA PHE A 478 3.96 5.88 4.48
C PHE A 478 2.44 5.81 4.21
N ASN A 479 1.79 4.67 4.48
CA ASN A 479 0.34 4.53 4.29
C ASN A 479 -0.45 5.08 5.48
N SER A 480 -1.64 5.65 5.25
CA SER A 480 -2.50 6.25 6.28
C SER A 480 -3.92 5.65 6.24
N GLY A 481 -4.48 5.30 7.40
CA GLY A 481 -5.79 4.65 7.52
C GLY A 481 -5.62 3.17 7.87
N ASN A 482 -6.45 2.26 7.33
CA ASN A 482 -6.45 0.85 7.78
C ASN A 482 -6.27 -0.17 6.64
N GLY A 483 -5.42 -1.17 6.85
CA GLY A 483 -5.31 -2.34 5.97
C GLY A 483 -4.75 -2.06 4.57
N ASN A 484 -4.08 -0.93 4.36
CA ASN A 484 -3.47 -0.62 3.06
C ASN A 484 -2.17 -1.41 2.85
N VAL A 485 -1.87 -1.80 1.60
CA VAL A 485 -0.68 -2.57 1.24
C VAL A 485 0.10 -1.85 0.14
N GLY A 486 1.35 -1.49 0.41
CA GLY A 486 2.26 -0.84 -0.53
C GLY A 486 2.78 0.50 0.00
N PHE A 487 2.66 1.57 -0.79
CA PHE A 487 3.35 2.84 -0.54
C PHE A 487 2.42 4.04 -0.63
N PHE A 488 2.46 4.96 0.33
CA PHE A 488 1.77 6.26 0.33
C PHE A 488 0.24 6.22 0.14
N ASN A 489 -0.42 5.06 0.33
CA ASN A 489 -1.88 4.97 0.18
C ASN A 489 -2.60 5.64 1.37
N SER A 490 -3.80 6.18 1.15
CA SER A 490 -4.58 6.90 2.16
C SER A 490 -6.04 6.46 2.18
N GLY A 491 -6.59 6.17 3.35
CA GLY A 491 -7.92 5.58 3.54
C GLY A 491 -7.83 4.10 3.88
N ASP A 492 -8.73 3.26 3.35
CA ASP A 492 -8.89 1.88 3.84
C ASP A 492 -8.78 0.81 2.74
N GLY A 493 -7.96 -0.22 2.97
CA GLY A 493 -7.88 -1.43 2.14
C GLY A 493 -7.27 -1.25 0.74
N ASN A 494 -6.57 -0.14 0.47
CA ASN A 494 -5.99 0.11 -0.85
C ASN A 494 -4.69 -0.69 -1.07
N THR A 495 -4.44 -1.18 -2.28
CA THR A 495 -3.25 -1.96 -2.64
C THR A 495 -2.47 -1.30 -3.78
N GLY A 496 -1.19 -0.99 -3.57
CA GLY A 496 -0.28 -0.43 -4.57
C GLY A 496 0.37 0.89 -4.11
N PHE A 497 0.32 1.93 -4.95
CA PHE A 497 1.04 3.19 -4.73
C PHE A 497 0.11 4.41 -4.74
N GLY A 498 0.09 5.19 -3.67
CA GLY A 498 -0.48 6.54 -3.64
C GLY A 498 -1.99 6.62 -3.91
N ASN A 499 -2.75 5.54 -3.73
CA ASN A 499 -4.19 5.54 -3.91
C ASN A 499 -4.89 6.20 -2.71
N ALA A 500 -6.02 6.89 -2.93
CA ALA A 500 -6.75 7.64 -1.92
C ALA A 500 -8.24 7.24 -1.87
N GLY A 501 -8.75 6.88 -0.70
CA GLY A 501 -10.13 6.42 -0.50
C GLY A 501 -10.18 4.94 -0.11
N SER A 502 -11.01 4.12 -0.76
CA SER A 502 -11.29 2.75 -0.28
C SER A 502 -11.12 1.65 -1.33
N THR A 503 -10.39 0.59 -0.98
CA THR A 503 -10.26 -0.65 -1.76
C THR A 503 -9.77 -0.48 -3.21
N ASN A 504 -9.04 0.59 -3.50
CA ASN A 504 -8.45 0.80 -4.83
C ASN A 504 -7.20 -0.09 -5.03
N THR A 505 -6.95 -0.53 -6.25
CA THR A 505 -5.78 -1.34 -6.62
C THR A 505 -4.98 -0.69 -7.75
N GLY A 506 -3.66 -0.52 -7.56
CA GLY A 506 -2.75 0.05 -8.57
C GLY A 506 -2.10 1.35 -8.11
N PHE A 507 -2.16 2.40 -8.94
CA PHE A 507 -1.39 3.63 -8.77
C PHE A 507 -2.29 4.87 -8.79
N TRP A 508 -2.17 5.76 -7.81
CA TRP A 508 -2.78 7.10 -7.78
C TRP A 508 -4.30 7.18 -8.02
N ASN A 509 -5.05 6.10 -7.80
CA ASN A 509 -6.50 6.13 -7.93
C ASN A 509 -7.13 6.85 -6.71
N ALA A 510 -8.02 7.80 -6.96
CA ALA A 510 -8.83 8.45 -5.94
C ALA A 510 -10.27 7.89 -5.94
N GLY A 511 -10.95 7.93 -4.78
CA GLY A 511 -12.31 7.42 -4.60
C GLY A 511 -12.32 5.94 -4.19
N SER A 512 -13.22 5.12 -4.74
CA SER A 512 -13.43 3.75 -4.24
C SER A 512 -13.50 2.70 -5.34
N ILE A 513 -12.98 1.50 -5.06
CA ILE A 513 -13.06 0.29 -5.90
C ILE A 513 -12.48 0.47 -7.32
N ASN A 514 -11.56 1.42 -7.52
CA ASN A 514 -10.88 1.59 -8.80
C ASN A 514 -9.72 0.59 -8.97
N THR A 515 -9.47 0.12 -10.19
CA THR A 515 -8.32 -0.72 -10.54
C THR A 515 -7.54 -0.12 -11.70
N GLY A 516 -6.24 0.13 -11.51
CA GLY A 516 -5.32 0.63 -12.55
C GLY A 516 -4.59 1.90 -12.15
N PHE A 517 -4.64 2.96 -12.95
CA PHE A 517 -3.76 4.13 -12.84
C PHE A 517 -4.53 5.46 -12.87
N GLY A 518 -4.44 6.28 -11.82
CA GLY A 518 -4.88 7.68 -11.84
C GLY A 518 -6.38 7.89 -12.08
N ASN A 519 -7.23 6.90 -11.83
CA ASN A 519 -8.69 7.07 -11.94
C ASN A 519 -9.19 7.99 -10.80
N GLY A 520 -9.96 9.02 -11.13
CA GLY A 520 -10.37 10.07 -10.19
C GLY A 520 -11.73 9.87 -9.52
N GLY A 521 -12.56 8.95 -10.03
CA GLY A 521 -13.92 8.71 -9.53
C GLY A 521 -14.06 7.39 -8.77
N SER A 522 -14.93 6.47 -9.17
CA SER A 522 -15.10 5.19 -8.46
C SER A 522 -15.50 4.04 -9.38
N GLU A 523 -15.24 2.80 -8.97
CA GLU A 523 -15.58 1.57 -9.71
C GLU A 523 -14.94 1.48 -11.12
N ASN A 524 -13.94 2.33 -11.44
CA ASN A 524 -13.31 2.34 -12.76
C ASN A 524 -12.24 1.26 -12.91
N PHE A 525 -12.05 0.74 -14.12
CA PHE A 525 -10.95 -0.14 -14.49
C PHE A 525 -10.13 0.48 -15.63
N GLY A 526 -8.82 0.59 -15.47
CA GLY A 526 -7.90 1.13 -16.49
C GLY A 526 -7.23 2.42 -16.02
N ALA A 527 -7.13 3.45 -16.87
CA ALA A 527 -6.30 4.62 -16.60
C ALA A 527 -7.03 5.96 -16.76
N GLY A 528 -6.86 6.89 -15.81
CA GLY A 528 -7.26 8.29 -15.94
C GLY A 528 -8.78 8.55 -16.04
N ASN A 529 -9.63 7.59 -15.69
CA ASN A 529 -11.08 7.76 -15.81
C ASN A 529 -11.62 8.67 -14.68
N GLY A 530 -12.38 9.70 -15.05
CA GLY A 530 -12.78 10.80 -14.16
C GLY A 530 -14.16 10.67 -13.50
N GLY A 531 -14.91 9.58 -13.75
CA GLY A 531 -16.27 9.40 -13.25
C GLY A 531 -16.51 8.01 -12.62
N LEU A 532 -17.70 7.43 -12.78
CA LEU A 532 -18.07 6.16 -12.13
C LEU A 532 -18.18 5.00 -13.12
N GLY A 533 -17.62 3.83 -12.76
CA GLY A 533 -17.83 2.55 -13.45
C GLY A 533 -17.24 2.43 -14.86
N ASN A 534 -16.31 3.31 -15.26
CA ASN A 534 -15.76 3.33 -16.62
C ASN A 534 -14.65 2.28 -16.81
N PHE A 535 -14.56 1.70 -18.00
CA PHE A 535 -13.53 0.75 -18.40
C PHE A 535 -12.64 1.34 -19.52
N GLY A 536 -11.33 1.24 -19.39
CA GLY A 536 -10.37 1.73 -20.39
C GLY A 536 -9.65 3.01 -19.98
N ILE A 537 -9.49 3.97 -20.89
CA ILE A 537 -8.56 5.09 -20.72
C ILE A 537 -9.29 6.44 -20.84
N GLY A 538 -9.10 7.34 -19.87
CA GLY A 538 -9.46 8.77 -19.99
C GLY A 538 -10.95 9.09 -20.10
N ASN A 539 -11.84 8.16 -19.77
CA ASN A 539 -13.29 8.37 -19.89
C ASN A 539 -13.83 9.27 -18.76
N ALA A 540 -14.78 10.14 -19.09
CA ALA A 540 -15.43 11.05 -18.16
C ALA A 540 -16.95 10.80 -18.09
N GLY A 541 -17.49 10.63 -16.89
CA GLY A 541 -18.91 10.33 -16.66
C GLY A 541 -19.15 8.88 -16.23
N PHE A 542 -20.18 8.22 -16.78
CA PHE A 542 -20.76 7.01 -16.17
C PHE A 542 -20.74 5.78 -17.10
N ASN A 543 -20.12 4.69 -16.66
CA ASN A 543 -20.13 3.38 -17.33
C ASN A 543 -19.73 3.39 -18.83
N ASN A 544 -18.80 4.26 -19.24
CA ASN A 544 -18.24 4.23 -20.60
C ASN A 544 -17.13 3.16 -20.72
N ALA A 545 -16.93 2.60 -21.92
CA ALA A 545 -15.95 1.55 -22.19
C ALA A 545 -15.09 1.87 -23.42
N GLY A 546 -13.77 1.99 -23.27
CA GLY A 546 -12.81 2.31 -24.35
C GLY A 546 -11.98 3.56 -24.03
N SER A 547 -11.71 4.43 -25.00
CA SER A 547 -10.82 5.58 -24.83
C SER A 547 -11.54 6.94 -24.93
N GLY A 548 -11.32 7.85 -23.97
CA GLY A 548 -11.64 9.27 -24.09
C GLY A 548 -13.12 9.62 -24.27
N ASN A 549 -14.05 8.74 -23.92
CA ASN A 549 -15.48 9.01 -24.03
C ASN A 549 -15.97 9.99 -22.95
N ALA A 550 -17.00 10.78 -23.26
CA ALA A 550 -17.61 11.75 -22.35
C ALA A 550 -19.13 11.55 -22.24
N GLY A 551 -19.65 11.53 -21.02
CA GLY A 551 -21.07 11.31 -20.74
C GLY A 551 -21.34 9.91 -20.21
N SER A 552 -22.34 9.19 -20.73
CA SER A 552 -22.76 7.91 -20.15
C SER A 552 -22.90 6.77 -21.16
N PHE A 553 -22.50 5.56 -20.77
CA PHE A 553 -22.73 4.29 -21.46
C PHE A 553 -22.18 4.18 -22.89
N ASN A 554 -21.22 5.02 -23.27
CA ASN A 554 -20.62 4.99 -24.60
C ASN A 554 -19.50 3.93 -24.69
N THR A 555 -19.40 3.25 -25.82
CA THR A 555 -18.46 2.14 -26.09
C THR A 555 -17.60 2.42 -27.33
N GLY A 556 -16.29 2.24 -27.23
CA GLY A 556 -15.31 2.63 -28.25
C GLY A 556 -14.59 3.91 -27.88
N ASP A 557 -14.35 4.83 -28.82
CA ASP A 557 -13.37 5.91 -28.64
C ASP A 557 -13.90 7.32 -28.93
N PHE A 558 -13.63 8.29 -28.06
CA PHE A 558 -13.95 9.72 -28.23
C PHE A 558 -15.44 10.04 -28.48
N ASN A 559 -16.37 9.17 -28.05
CA ASN A 559 -17.80 9.44 -28.16
C ASN A 559 -18.27 10.40 -27.06
N ALA A 560 -19.22 11.29 -27.36
CA ALA A 560 -19.70 12.33 -26.45
C ALA A 560 -21.24 12.40 -26.38
N GLY A 561 -21.83 11.94 -25.27
CA GLY A 561 -23.28 12.02 -25.07
C GLY A 561 -23.84 11.05 -24.02
N GLY A 562 -25.16 10.89 -23.99
CA GLY A 562 -25.84 10.15 -22.93
C GLY A 562 -25.99 10.96 -21.63
N ALA A 563 -26.82 12.00 -21.67
CA ALA A 563 -27.07 12.87 -20.52
C ALA A 563 -27.91 12.23 -19.39
N ASN A 564 -28.45 11.01 -19.59
CA ASN A 564 -29.23 10.27 -18.60
C ASN A 564 -29.17 8.75 -18.89
N PHE A 565 -29.52 7.94 -17.90
CA PHE A 565 -29.36 6.47 -17.87
C PHE A 565 -30.10 5.73 -19.01
N THR A 566 -31.16 6.34 -19.57
CA THR A 566 -31.94 5.81 -20.71
C THR A 566 -31.57 6.45 -22.06
N ALA A 567 -30.55 7.29 -22.14
CA ALA A 567 -30.21 8.07 -23.33
C ALA A 567 -28.82 7.76 -23.94
N GLY A 568 -27.83 7.30 -23.16
CA GLY A 568 -26.49 7.00 -23.68
C GLY A 568 -26.33 5.56 -24.14
N THR A 569 -25.80 5.34 -25.35
CA THR A 569 -25.34 4.03 -25.90
C THR A 569 -24.46 4.19 -27.16
N ASN A 570 -23.70 5.29 -27.34
CA ASN A 570 -22.93 5.47 -28.58
C ASN A 570 -21.87 4.37 -28.72
N THR A 571 -21.75 3.75 -29.90
CA THR A 571 -20.90 2.58 -30.15
C THR A 571 -20.02 2.79 -31.37
N GLY A 572 -18.70 2.81 -31.21
CA GLY A 572 -17.73 3.08 -32.27
C GLY A 572 -16.85 4.28 -31.92
N SER A 573 -16.59 5.19 -32.86
CA SER A 573 -15.64 6.29 -32.64
C SER A 573 -16.16 7.67 -33.01
N PHE A 574 -15.81 8.70 -32.23
CA PHE A 574 -16.11 10.12 -32.46
C PHE A 574 -17.60 10.48 -32.61
N ASN A 575 -18.52 9.65 -32.11
CA ASN A 575 -19.96 9.92 -32.22
C ASN A 575 -20.44 10.87 -31.12
N SER A 576 -21.19 11.92 -31.48
CA SER A 576 -21.76 12.90 -30.56
C SER A 576 -23.30 12.90 -30.57
N GLY A 577 -23.93 13.03 -29.41
CA GLY A 577 -25.38 12.80 -29.23
C GLY A 577 -25.67 11.42 -28.63
N ASN A 578 -26.81 10.81 -28.94
CA ASN A 578 -27.32 9.64 -28.25
C ASN A 578 -27.57 8.44 -29.20
N HIS A 579 -27.31 7.21 -28.75
CA HIS A 579 -27.60 5.97 -29.50
C HIS A 579 -26.95 5.85 -30.90
N ASN A 580 -25.84 6.56 -31.16
CA ASN A 580 -25.15 6.54 -32.46
C ASN A 580 -24.19 5.35 -32.61
N THR A 581 -24.24 4.63 -33.74
CA THR A 581 -23.31 3.53 -34.05
C THR A 581 -22.43 3.84 -35.27
N GLY A 582 -21.12 3.61 -35.17
CA GLY A 582 -20.16 3.76 -36.28
C GLY A 582 -19.13 4.87 -36.05
N PHE A 583 -18.85 5.69 -37.06
CA PHE A 583 -17.79 6.70 -37.02
C PHE A 583 -18.29 8.12 -37.26
N GLY A 584 -17.98 9.05 -36.35
CA GLY A 584 -18.13 10.49 -36.57
C GLY A 584 -19.57 10.99 -36.75
N ASN A 585 -20.57 10.27 -36.23
CA ASN A 585 -21.98 10.67 -36.35
C ASN A 585 -22.36 11.68 -35.27
N ALA A 586 -23.04 12.77 -35.66
CA ALA A 586 -23.60 13.78 -34.78
C ALA A 586 -25.14 13.78 -34.85
N GLY A 587 -25.80 13.98 -33.71
CA GLY A 587 -27.26 13.84 -33.55
C GLY A 587 -27.62 12.53 -32.86
N ASP A 588 -28.88 12.10 -32.92
CA ASP A 588 -29.38 10.95 -32.17
C ASP A 588 -29.86 9.79 -33.08
N ILE A 589 -29.58 8.55 -32.67
CA ILE A 589 -30.01 7.28 -33.28
C ILE A 589 -29.47 7.05 -34.72
N ASN A 590 -28.25 7.51 -35.00
CA ASN A 590 -27.60 7.29 -36.29
C ASN A 590 -26.87 5.94 -36.38
N THR A 591 -26.71 5.37 -37.57
CA THR A 591 -25.85 4.20 -37.83
C THR A 591 -25.08 4.35 -39.13
N GLY A 592 -23.76 4.49 -39.05
CA GLY A 592 -22.87 4.56 -40.22
C GLY A 592 -21.71 5.54 -40.04
N LEU A 593 -21.46 6.38 -41.05
CA LEU A 593 -20.28 7.23 -41.15
C LEU A 593 -20.70 8.70 -41.40
N PHE A 594 -20.20 9.64 -40.58
CA PHE A 594 -20.31 11.09 -40.80
C PHE A 594 -21.73 11.66 -40.97
N ASN A 595 -22.76 11.03 -40.40
CA ASN A 595 -24.11 11.60 -40.41
C ASN A 595 -24.22 12.78 -39.41
N SER A 596 -25.08 13.77 -39.67
CA SER A 596 -25.18 14.99 -38.86
C SER A 596 -26.62 15.42 -38.49
N GLY A 597 -27.60 14.54 -38.70
CA GLY A 597 -28.98 14.72 -38.24
C GLY A 597 -29.39 13.57 -37.31
N ASN A 598 -30.69 13.36 -37.14
CA ASN A 598 -31.22 12.25 -36.35
C ASN A 598 -31.70 11.07 -37.23
N VAL A 599 -31.64 9.84 -36.70
CA VAL A 599 -32.19 8.60 -37.30
C VAL A 599 -31.61 8.27 -38.70
N ASN A 600 -30.36 8.66 -38.99
CA ASN A 600 -29.73 8.36 -40.28
C ASN A 600 -29.13 6.97 -40.34
N THR A 601 -29.19 6.34 -41.51
CA THR A 601 -28.44 5.10 -41.81
C THR A 601 -27.62 5.29 -43.08
N GLY A 602 -26.29 5.15 -43.01
CA GLY A 602 -25.39 5.25 -44.18
C GLY A 602 -24.24 6.24 -44.01
N PHE A 603 -23.83 6.87 -45.11
CA PHE A 603 -22.69 7.79 -45.19
C PHE A 603 -23.15 9.23 -45.44
N GLY A 604 -22.78 10.17 -44.56
CA GLY A 604 -22.82 11.61 -44.83
C GLY A 604 -24.22 12.25 -44.89
N SER A 605 -25.26 11.66 -44.30
CA SER A 605 -26.59 12.28 -44.30
C SER A 605 -26.72 13.37 -43.22
N SER A 606 -27.16 14.56 -43.65
CA SER A 606 -27.38 15.73 -42.80
C SER A 606 -28.86 16.07 -42.58
N VAL A 607 -29.77 15.20 -43.03
CA VAL A 607 -31.22 15.41 -42.98
C VAL A 607 -31.85 14.32 -42.11
N ASP A 608 -32.46 14.74 -41.00
CA ASP A 608 -33.30 13.89 -40.15
C ASP A 608 -34.26 13.04 -41.00
N GLN A 609 -34.09 11.72 -40.98
CA GLN A 609 -34.97 10.84 -41.73
C GLN A 609 -36.34 10.80 -41.03
N PRO A 610 -37.45 11.11 -41.73
CA PRO A 610 -38.79 11.21 -41.13
C PRO A 610 -39.38 9.81 -40.87
N GLY A 611 -38.78 9.08 -39.92
CA GLY A 611 -39.12 7.72 -39.58
C GLY A 611 -38.35 6.67 -40.41
N THR A 612 -38.90 5.47 -40.40
CA THR A 612 -38.36 4.23 -40.95
C THR A 612 -37.96 4.32 -42.43
N VAL A 613 -36.65 4.13 -42.67
CA VAL A 613 -35.90 3.92 -43.92
C VAL A 613 -36.62 4.25 -45.25
N SER A 614 -36.07 5.21 -45.99
CA SER A 614 -36.42 5.46 -47.40
C SER A 614 -35.28 5.03 -48.33
N GLY A 615 -35.59 4.41 -49.49
CA GLY A 615 -34.54 4.00 -50.44
C GLY A 615 -34.97 3.01 -51.53
N PHE A 616 -34.03 2.18 -51.98
CA PHE A 616 -34.26 1.06 -52.90
C PHE A 616 -34.03 -0.28 -52.18
N GLY A 617 -34.96 -1.22 -52.29
CA GLY A 617 -34.76 -2.61 -51.83
C GLY A 617 -34.89 -2.83 -50.32
N ASN A 618 -35.52 -1.93 -49.56
CA ASN A 618 -35.60 -2.06 -48.10
C ASN A 618 -36.49 -3.25 -47.69
N THR A 619 -36.16 -3.90 -46.57
CA THR A 619 -36.99 -4.97 -45.99
C THR A 619 -37.32 -4.65 -44.54
N GLY A 620 -38.60 -4.63 -44.19
CA GLY A 620 -39.07 -4.26 -42.84
C GLY A 620 -40.41 -3.52 -42.85
N SER A 621 -40.83 -3.01 -41.69
CA SER A 621 -42.11 -2.31 -41.56
C SER A 621 -41.99 -0.78 -41.66
N VAL A 622 -43.05 -0.14 -42.18
CA VAL A 622 -43.22 1.32 -42.26
C VAL A 622 -42.16 2.04 -43.15
N VAL A 623 -41.50 1.31 -44.06
CA VAL A 623 -40.44 1.84 -44.96
C VAL A 623 -40.98 2.46 -46.26
N SER A 624 -40.15 3.20 -47.01
CA SER A 624 -40.57 3.88 -48.25
C SER A 624 -39.58 3.80 -49.42
N GLY A 625 -40.05 4.04 -50.65
CA GLY A 625 -39.23 4.19 -51.86
C GLY A 625 -39.54 3.17 -52.97
N PHE A 626 -38.54 2.45 -53.45
CA PHE A 626 -38.65 1.55 -54.61
C PHE A 626 -38.32 0.09 -54.26
N ASN A 627 -39.16 -0.84 -54.70
CA ASN A 627 -38.94 -2.29 -54.61
C ASN A 627 -38.69 -2.80 -53.16
N ASN A 628 -39.45 -2.30 -52.19
CA ASN A 628 -39.35 -2.70 -50.78
C ASN A 628 -40.16 -3.97 -50.47
N SER A 629 -39.91 -4.63 -49.34
CA SER A 629 -40.60 -5.85 -48.89
C SER A 629 -40.97 -5.80 -47.40
N GLY A 630 -42.25 -6.00 -47.05
CA GLY A 630 -42.73 -5.88 -45.67
C GLY A 630 -44.05 -5.12 -45.49
N ASP A 631 -44.36 -4.76 -44.25
CA ASP A 631 -45.69 -4.31 -43.83
C ASP A 631 -45.76 -2.76 -43.66
N ASN A 632 -46.89 -2.09 -43.93
CA ASN A 632 -47.03 -0.60 -43.91
C ASN A 632 -46.10 0.17 -44.88
N ILE A 633 -45.66 -0.42 -46.00
CA ILE A 633 -44.58 0.16 -46.84
C ILE A 633 -45.10 1.03 -47.99
N SER A 634 -44.36 2.06 -48.44
CA SER A 634 -44.87 3.02 -49.45
C SER A 634 -43.95 3.25 -50.66
N GLY A 635 -44.53 3.56 -51.83
CA GLY A 635 -43.77 4.01 -53.02
C GLY A 635 -44.06 3.23 -54.30
N PHE A 636 -43.07 2.57 -54.90
CA PHE A 636 -43.19 1.93 -56.23
C PHE A 636 -42.70 0.48 -56.22
N GLN A 637 -43.51 -0.46 -56.76
CA GLN A 637 -43.19 -1.89 -56.91
C GLN A 637 -42.86 -2.63 -55.59
N ASN A 638 -43.53 -2.29 -54.48
CA ASN A 638 -43.30 -2.94 -53.19
C ASN A 638 -44.05 -4.28 -53.04
N VAL A 639 -43.59 -5.15 -52.13
CA VAL A 639 -44.19 -6.45 -51.80
C VAL A 639 -44.60 -6.47 -50.33
N ASP A 640 -45.90 -6.44 -50.04
CA ASP A 640 -46.41 -6.72 -48.69
C ASP A 640 -46.26 -8.21 -48.36
N THR A 641 -45.81 -8.49 -47.14
CA THR A 641 -45.68 -9.85 -46.62
C THR A 641 -46.90 -10.28 -45.83
N PHE A 642 -47.30 -9.54 -44.79
CA PHE A 642 -48.37 -9.97 -43.86
C PHE A 642 -49.12 -8.81 -43.15
N GLY A 643 -49.11 -7.57 -43.65
CA GLY A 643 -49.59 -6.42 -42.88
C GLY A 643 -50.42 -5.35 -43.60
N PHE A 644 -51.20 -4.61 -42.81
CA PHE A 644 -51.98 -3.46 -43.28
C PHE A 644 -51.08 -2.27 -43.66
N GLY A 645 -51.57 -1.38 -44.53
CA GLY A 645 -51.07 0.00 -44.66
C GLY A 645 -50.10 0.29 -45.80
N THR A 646 -49.79 -0.70 -46.65
CA THR A 646 -48.88 -0.53 -47.80
C THR A 646 -49.48 0.39 -48.87
N SER A 647 -48.69 1.21 -49.58
CA SER A 647 -49.22 2.26 -50.48
C SER A 647 -48.34 2.63 -51.70
N GLY A 648 -48.95 3.31 -52.68
CA GLY A 648 -48.28 3.80 -53.90
C GLY A 648 -48.61 3.03 -55.18
N PHE A 649 -47.62 2.79 -56.04
CA PHE A 649 -47.79 2.30 -57.42
C PHE A 649 -47.25 0.87 -57.60
N GLN A 650 -48.00 0.02 -58.32
CA GLN A 650 -47.58 -1.34 -58.73
C GLN A 650 -47.14 -2.28 -57.59
N ASN A 651 -47.65 -2.09 -56.37
CA ASN A 651 -47.33 -2.97 -55.24
C ASN A 651 -48.06 -4.32 -55.34
N VAL A 652 -47.55 -5.34 -54.66
CA VAL A 652 -48.09 -6.71 -54.60
C VAL A 652 -48.29 -7.12 -53.14
N GLY A 653 -49.34 -7.88 -52.79
CA GLY A 653 -49.55 -8.41 -51.42
C GLY A 653 -50.95 -8.17 -50.87
N SER A 654 -51.09 -7.53 -49.72
CA SER A 654 -52.38 -7.23 -49.07
C SER A 654 -52.52 -5.79 -48.57
N SER A 655 -53.77 -5.35 -48.40
CA SER A 655 -54.18 -4.07 -47.81
C SER A 655 -53.51 -2.82 -48.44
N LEU A 656 -53.24 -2.90 -49.75
CA LEU A 656 -52.46 -1.93 -50.52
C LEU A 656 -53.27 -0.64 -50.82
N VAL A 657 -52.65 0.55 -50.92
CA VAL A 657 -53.34 1.84 -51.12
C VAL A 657 -52.68 2.70 -52.21
N GLY A 658 -53.25 2.77 -53.43
CA GLY A 658 -52.76 3.64 -54.50
C GLY A 658 -53.11 3.17 -55.91
N PHE A 659 -52.13 3.14 -56.82
CA PHE A 659 -52.35 2.93 -58.25
C PHE A 659 -51.82 1.58 -58.78
N ASN A 660 -52.64 0.86 -59.57
CA ASN A 660 -52.26 -0.38 -60.28
C ASN A 660 -51.64 -1.48 -59.39
N ASN A 661 -52.06 -1.58 -58.13
CA ASN A 661 -51.58 -2.59 -57.18
C ASN A 661 -52.25 -3.96 -57.42
N THR A 662 -51.65 -5.06 -56.95
CA THR A 662 -52.14 -6.44 -57.19
C THR A 662 -52.16 -7.25 -55.90
N GLY A 663 -53.34 -7.53 -55.35
CA GLY A 663 -53.41 -8.10 -54.00
C GLY A 663 -54.79 -8.36 -53.41
N LEU A 664 -54.83 -8.54 -52.09
CA LEU A 664 -56.06 -8.64 -51.28
C LEU A 664 -56.35 -7.30 -50.58
N PHE A 665 -57.59 -6.82 -50.52
CA PHE A 665 -58.00 -5.59 -49.81
C PHE A 665 -57.43 -4.24 -50.34
N ASN A 666 -57.21 -4.08 -51.66
CA ASN A 666 -56.47 -2.91 -52.19
C ASN A 666 -57.31 -1.64 -52.44
N THR A 667 -57.03 -0.54 -51.75
CA THR A 667 -57.65 0.78 -51.96
C THR A 667 -56.96 1.59 -53.10
N GLY A 668 -57.68 2.40 -53.87
CA GLY A 668 -57.12 3.35 -54.85
C GLY A 668 -57.62 3.18 -56.29
N ILE A 669 -56.76 3.29 -57.31
CA ILE A 669 -57.15 3.38 -58.73
C ILE A 669 -56.43 2.33 -59.60
N GLY A 670 -57.16 1.56 -60.42
CA GLY A 670 -56.54 0.58 -61.33
C GLY A 670 -56.06 -0.72 -60.66
N ASN A 671 -56.32 -0.92 -59.36
CA ASN A 671 -55.85 -2.10 -58.63
C ASN A 671 -56.56 -3.39 -59.08
N SER A 672 -55.90 -4.53 -58.90
CA SER A 672 -56.41 -5.86 -59.25
C SER A 672 -56.28 -6.86 -58.10
N GLY A 673 -57.06 -7.94 -58.14
CA GLY A 673 -57.08 -8.98 -57.11
C GLY A 673 -58.44 -9.09 -56.42
N LEU A 674 -58.48 -9.23 -55.10
CA LEU A 674 -59.72 -9.51 -54.34
C LEU A 674 -59.97 -8.43 -53.26
N ALA A 675 -61.23 -8.00 -53.12
CA ALA A 675 -61.73 -7.05 -52.13
C ALA A 675 -61.20 -5.60 -52.20
N ASN A 676 -61.05 -5.03 -53.40
CA ASN A 676 -60.46 -3.71 -53.64
C ASN A 676 -61.39 -2.54 -53.21
N VAL A 677 -60.88 -1.30 -53.10
CA VAL A 677 -61.66 -0.12 -52.70
C VAL A 677 -61.31 1.15 -53.52
N GLY A 678 -62.14 1.66 -54.43
CA GLY A 678 -61.80 2.86 -55.23
C GLY A 678 -62.17 2.82 -56.72
N VAL A 679 -61.34 3.32 -57.64
CA VAL A 679 -61.76 3.64 -59.02
C VAL A 679 -61.16 2.72 -60.09
N ASN A 680 -61.94 2.27 -61.09
CA ASN A 680 -61.48 1.40 -62.19
C ASN A 680 -60.74 0.14 -61.70
N LEU A 681 -61.37 -0.64 -60.81
CA LEU A 681 -60.75 -1.81 -60.18
C LEU A 681 -60.95 -3.08 -61.04
N LEU A 682 -59.96 -3.96 -61.08
CA LEU A 682 -59.93 -5.20 -61.86
C LEU A 682 -59.96 -6.42 -60.92
N GLY A 683 -61.05 -6.58 -60.17
CA GLY A 683 -61.08 -7.52 -59.05
C GLY A 683 -62.43 -7.69 -58.35
N GLU A 684 -62.67 -8.92 -57.89
CA GLU A 684 -63.89 -9.33 -57.19
C GLU A 684 -63.98 -8.72 -55.78
N ASN A 685 -65.17 -8.71 -55.17
CA ASN A 685 -65.50 -8.30 -53.81
C ASN A 685 -65.24 -6.81 -53.47
N SER A 686 -65.16 -5.94 -54.50
CA SER A 686 -64.55 -4.60 -54.41
C SER A 686 -65.54 -3.42 -54.31
N THR A 687 -65.31 -2.43 -53.43
CA THR A 687 -66.23 -1.28 -53.20
C THR A 687 -65.72 0.06 -53.77
N GLY A 688 -66.41 0.71 -54.71
CA GLY A 688 -65.75 1.75 -55.52
C GLY A 688 -66.55 2.51 -56.57
N ILE A 689 -65.86 2.95 -57.63
CA ILE A 689 -66.41 3.61 -58.80
C ILE A 689 -65.84 3.00 -60.09
N GLY A 690 -66.67 2.34 -60.89
CA GLY A 690 -66.21 1.73 -62.16
C GLY A 690 -65.46 0.41 -61.98
N ASN A 691 -65.77 -0.37 -60.94
CA ASN A 691 -65.14 -1.67 -60.69
C ASN A 691 -65.58 -2.70 -61.75
N VAL A 692 -64.72 -3.66 -62.08
CA VAL A 692 -65.01 -4.76 -63.01
C VAL A 692 -64.80 -6.09 -62.29
N ARG A 693 -65.78 -7.01 -62.41
CA ARG A 693 -65.98 -8.29 -61.66
C ARG A 693 -66.92 -8.16 -60.44
N ASP A 694 -67.19 -9.31 -59.82
CA ASP A 694 -68.38 -9.58 -59.01
C ASP A 694 -68.19 -9.30 -57.50
N ASN A 695 -69.28 -9.29 -56.72
CA ASN A 695 -69.41 -8.81 -55.34
C ASN A 695 -69.03 -7.32 -55.10
N THR A 696 -69.32 -6.40 -56.03
CA THR A 696 -68.72 -5.04 -56.01
C THR A 696 -69.61 -3.87 -55.51
N SER A 697 -69.41 -3.33 -54.31
CA SER A 697 -70.18 -2.15 -53.79
C SER A 697 -69.80 -0.79 -54.41
N GLY A 698 -70.63 0.26 -54.27
CA GLY A 698 -70.32 1.62 -54.75
C GLY A 698 -71.17 2.15 -55.91
N PHE A 699 -70.57 2.87 -56.88
CA PHE A 699 -71.24 3.58 -57.99
C PHE A 699 -70.67 3.15 -59.36
N PHE A 700 -71.48 2.98 -60.41
CA PHE A 700 -71.01 2.68 -61.78
C PHE A 700 -70.14 1.42 -62.00
N ASN A 701 -70.19 0.41 -61.13
CA ASN A 701 -69.48 -0.87 -61.32
C ASN A 701 -70.06 -1.74 -62.46
N ALA A 702 -69.37 -2.82 -62.80
CA ALA A 702 -69.68 -3.78 -63.86
C ALA A 702 -69.31 -5.22 -63.42
N GLY A 703 -70.27 -5.90 -62.78
CA GLY A 703 -70.16 -7.27 -62.28
C GLY A 703 -71.23 -7.59 -61.22
N ASP A 704 -71.42 -8.87 -60.92
CA ASP A 704 -72.52 -9.35 -60.09
C ASP A 704 -72.35 -9.06 -58.59
N ASN A 705 -73.35 -9.38 -57.77
CA ASN A 705 -73.44 -9.07 -56.33
C ASN A 705 -72.97 -7.64 -55.91
N SER A 706 -73.20 -6.66 -56.79
CA SER A 706 -72.67 -5.31 -56.66
C SER A 706 -73.58 -4.40 -55.85
N SER A 707 -73.06 -3.45 -55.07
CA SER A 707 -73.82 -2.84 -53.95
C SER A 707 -73.68 -1.33 -53.71
N GLY A 708 -74.58 -0.52 -54.27
CA GLY A 708 -74.65 0.91 -53.93
C GLY A 708 -75.59 1.74 -54.82
N ILE A 709 -75.05 2.75 -55.51
CA ILE A 709 -75.82 3.74 -56.28
C ILE A 709 -75.30 3.78 -57.73
N GLY A 710 -75.91 3.00 -58.62
CA GLY A 710 -75.75 3.14 -60.08
C GLY A 710 -74.84 2.13 -60.79
N ASN A 711 -74.74 0.90 -60.30
CA ASN A 711 -73.90 -0.17 -60.87
C ASN A 711 -74.62 -0.98 -61.97
N GLN A 712 -73.86 -1.81 -62.70
CA GLN A 712 -74.34 -2.83 -63.66
C GLN A 712 -73.93 -4.24 -63.20
N GLY A 713 -74.86 -5.19 -63.25
CA GLY A 713 -74.78 -6.51 -62.62
C GLY A 713 -75.91 -6.69 -61.59
N ASN A 714 -75.87 -7.76 -60.79
CA ASN A 714 -76.94 -8.16 -59.86
C ASN A 714 -76.71 -7.72 -58.35
N ASP A 715 -77.75 -7.56 -57.50
CA ASP A 715 -77.88 -7.46 -55.98
C ASP A 715 -77.12 -6.42 -55.02
N GLN A 716 -77.74 -5.38 -54.33
CA GLN A 716 -77.06 -4.10 -53.78
C GLN A 716 -77.23 -3.47 -52.23
N ALA A 717 -76.17 -3.01 -51.36
CA ALA A 717 -75.99 -2.48 -49.83
C ALA A 717 -74.61 -1.77 -49.12
N GLY A 718 -74.37 -1.35 -47.76
CA GLY A 718 -73.05 -0.82 -46.98
C GLY A 718 -72.91 -0.08 -45.46
N PHE A 719 -71.71 0.23 -44.69
CA PHE A 719 -71.30 1.26 -43.48
C PHE A 719 -70.07 1.15 -42.31
N PHE A 720 -69.70 2.10 -41.27
CA PHE A 720 -68.34 2.36 -40.40
C PHE A 720 -68.14 2.93 -38.81
N GLY A 721 -66.93 3.36 -38.14
CA GLY A 721 -66.53 3.81 -36.62
C GLY A 721 -65.10 4.60 -36.18
N ARG A 722 -64.33 4.99 -35.00
CA ARG A 722 -64.04 5.04 -33.40
C ARG A 722 -62.84 6.09 -32.79
N ALA A 723 -62.02 6.38 -31.62
CA ALA A 723 -61.40 6.10 -30.14
C ALA A 723 -60.66 7.35 -29.24
N ALA A 724 -59.75 7.59 -28.12
CA ALA A 724 -58.75 7.09 -26.96
C ALA A 724 -58.07 8.11 -25.74
N THR A 725 -57.09 7.84 -24.70
CA THR A 725 -56.54 8.67 -23.38
C THR A 725 -55.08 8.49 -22.49
N PRO A 726 -54.60 9.25 -21.33
CA PRO A 726 -53.20 9.40 -20.48
C PRO A 726 -52.98 9.29 -18.80
N ALA A 727 -52.00 9.56 -17.74
CA ALA A 727 -50.62 10.21 -17.15
C ALA A 727 -49.92 9.65 -15.69
N PHE A 728 -48.95 10.01 -14.64
CA PHE A 728 -47.98 11.06 -13.86
C PHE A 728 -46.76 10.63 -12.68
N ARG A 729 -46.02 11.42 -11.70
CA ARG A 729 -44.65 11.17 -10.80
C ARG A 729 -44.11 11.94 -9.36
N LEU A 730 -43.04 11.60 -8.42
CA LEU A 730 -42.40 12.29 -7.07
C LEU A 730 -40.91 11.97 -6.26
N ASP A 731 -40.32 12.55 -5.06
CA ASP A 731 -38.83 12.69 -4.36
C ASP A 731 -38.45 12.71 -2.67
N LEU A 732 -37.38 12.94 -1.66
CA LEU A 732 -35.90 13.43 -1.12
C LEU A 732 -35.25 12.98 0.42
N GLY A 733 -34.15 13.21 1.39
CA GLY A 733 -32.78 13.96 1.97
C GLY A 733 -31.90 13.63 3.45
N PRO A 734 -30.71 14.26 4.07
CA PRO A 734 -29.57 13.85 5.21
C PRO A 734 -28.70 14.73 6.45
N LEU A 735 -27.62 14.33 7.37
CA LEU A 735 -26.75 15.05 8.61
C LEU A 735 -25.29 14.57 9.47
N ALA A 736 -24.53 15.22 10.57
CA ALA A 736 -23.08 14.92 11.36
C ALA A 736 -22.36 15.54 12.85
N PRO A 737 -21.08 15.21 13.54
CA PRO A 737 -20.37 15.49 15.02
C PRO A 737 -18.71 15.74 15.57
N ILE A 738 -18.12 15.85 16.93
CA ILE A 738 -16.60 16.16 17.58
C ILE A 738 -16.04 15.92 19.23
N VAL A 739 -14.91 16.11 20.20
CA VAL A 739 -13.41 16.62 20.80
C VAL A 739 -12.67 16.02 22.27
N SER A 740 -11.56 16.24 23.24
CA SER A 740 -10.07 16.81 23.77
C SER A 740 -9.47 16.60 25.40
N ALA A 741 -8.30 16.79 26.32
CA ALA A 741 -6.70 17.01 26.75
C ALA A 741 -6.13 17.10 28.41
N ALA A 742 -4.94 17.25 29.30
CA ALA A 742 -3.33 17.21 29.75
C ALA A 742 -2.75 17.55 31.37
N ALA A 743 -1.54 17.66 32.26
CA ALA A 743 0.05 17.42 32.74
C ALA A 743 0.70 17.96 34.29
N ALA A 744 1.91 18.01 35.16
CA ALA A 744 3.45 17.58 35.66
C ALA A 744 4.34 18.11 37.11
N PRO A 745 5.64 17.71 37.73
CA PRO A 745 6.46 17.97 39.18
C PRO A 745 8.16 18.04 39.65
N GLY A 746 8.84 18.18 40.97
CA GLY A 746 10.44 18.19 41.53
C GLY A 746 11.19 18.37 43.12
N ALA A 747 12.61 18.30 43.57
CA ALA A 747 13.45 18.42 45.04
C ALA A 747 15.18 18.55 45.32
N ILE A 748 16.27 18.56 46.35
CA ILE A 748 16.92 18.45 47.92
C ILE A 748 18.52 18.97 48.50
N PHE A 749 19.31 18.64 49.71
CA PHE A 749 20.69 19.26 50.48
C PHE A 749 21.88 18.58 51.60
N ALA A 750 22.99 19.17 52.40
CA ALA A 750 24.34 18.65 53.26
C ALA A 750 25.26 19.29 54.63
N LEU A 751 26.59 18.93 55.21
CA LEU A 751 27.43 19.16 56.65
C LEU A 751 29.16 19.19 57.09
N PRO A 752 29.86 19.32 58.40
CA PRO A 752 31.39 19.72 58.99
C PRO A 752 32.54 19.04 60.15
N ASP A 753 33.61 19.67 60.98
CA ASP A 753 35.12 19.28 61.65
C ASP A 753 35.89 19.59 63.22
N ILE A 754 37.31 19.48 63.74
CA ILE A 754 38.95 17.96 65.70
C ILE A 754 40.03 18.44 66.96
N ASN A 755 41.35 18.01 67.30
CA ASN A 755 42.33 18.35 68.52
C ASN A 755 43.75 17.63 68.98
N THR A 756 44.97 18.31 69.18
CA THR A 756 46.34 18.02 69.93
C THR A 756 47.83 17.77 69.27
N GLY A 757 48.99 17.31 69.88
CA GLY A 757 50.27 16.80 69.18
C GLY A 757 51.80 17.20 69.51
N LEU A 758 52.85 16.59 68.86
CA LEU A 758 54.34 16.70 69.10
C LEU A 758 55.16 17.29 67.92
N GLY A 759 56.02 18.29 68.14
CA GLY A 759 56.77 18.95 67.06
C GLY A 759 55.88 19.86 66.20
N ASN A 760 54.69 20.18 66.71
CA ASN A 760 53.64 20.94 66.03
C ASN A 760 53.67 22.41 66.44
N GLN A 761 53.05 23.27 65.63
CA GLN A 761 52.90 24.72 65.90
C GLN A 761 51.44 25.19 65.61
N GLY A 762 50.48 24.95 66.54
CA GLY A 762 49.08 25.45 66.45
C GLY A 762 47.98 24.77 67.34
N GLN A 763 46.68 25.13 67.15
CA GLN A 763 45.38 24.68 67.79
C GLN A 763 44.74 23.40 67.10
N TRP A 764 43.43 22.93 67.25
CA TRP A 764 42.66 21.62 66.82
C TRP A 764 43.54 20.41 66.28
N ASN A 765 44.85 20.28 66.58
CA ASN A 765 45.85 19.41 65.89
C ASN A 765 45.67 17.88 66.18
N LEU A 766 46.66 16.98 65.98
CA LEU A 766 46.93 15.69 66.67
C LEU A 766 47.94 14.85 65.86
N GLY A 767 49.23 14.87 66.21
CA GLY A 767 50.24 14.03 65.56
C GLY A 767 51.63 14.67 65.54
N GLY A 768 52.45 14.41 64.52
CA GLY A 768 53.89 14.67 64.54
C GLY A 768 54.45 15.59 63.43
N GLY A 769 55.00 16.74 63.79
CA GLY A 769 55.71 17.63 62.86
C GLY A 769 54.81 18.50 61.97
N ASN A 770 53.70 19.01 62.52
CA ASN A 770 52.72 19.84 61.79
C ASN A 770 52.91 21.34 62.02
N LEU A 771 53.10 22.12 60.97
CA LEU A 771 53.23 23.59 61.03
C LEU A 771 51.89 24.27 60.71
N GLY A 772 51.06 24.42 61.74
CA GLY A 772 49.77 25.12 61.69
C GLY A 772 48.79 24.59 62.75
N ASP A 773 47.58 25.15 62.77
CA ASP A 773 46.49 24.72 63.64
C ASP A 773 45.68 23.56 63.05
N PHE A 774 44.81 22.90 63.81
CA PHE A 774 43.78 21.98 63.34
C PHE A 774 44.22 20.64 62.67
N ASN A 775 45.51 20.31 62.57
CA ASN A 775 46.04 19.14 61.84
C ASN A 775 46.15 17.81 62.62
N LEU A 776 45.35 16.79 62.29
CA LEU A 776 45.44 15.41 62.79
C LEU A 776 46.26 14.49 61.84
N GLY A 777 47.56 14.33 62.10
CA GLY A 777 48.46 13.42 61.39
C GLY A 777 49.91 13.90 61.44
N SER A 778 50.76 13.56 60.46
CA SER A 778 52.20 13.87 60.55
C SER A 778 52.80 14.54 59.31
N GLY A 779 53.69 15.51 59.52
CA GLY A 779 54.44 16.20 58.47
C GLY A 779 53.61 17.17 57.62
N ASN A 780 52.57 17.78 58.19
CA ASN A 780 51.72 18.73 57.46
C ASN A 780 52.24 20.19 57.58
N PHE A 781 52.06 21.00 56.54
CA PHE A 781 52.40 22.43 56.53
C PHE A 781 51.15 23.23 56.18
N GLY A 782 50.51 23.87 57.15
CA GLY A 782 49.22 24.55 57.02
C GLY A 782 48.24 24.12 58.11
N ASN A 783 46.99 24.57 58.03
CA ASN A 783 45.96 24.37 59.06
C ASN A 783 44.90 23.32 58.69
N VAL A 784 44.26 22.64 59.65
CA VAL A 784 43.09 21.73 59.47
C VAL A 784 43.35 20.51 58.56
N ASN A 785 44.57 19.97 58.55
CA ASN A 785 44.91 18.80 57.74
C ASN A 785 44.80 17.48 58.53
N PHE A 786 43.92 16.57 58.11
CA PHE A 786 43.78 15.23 58.68
C PHE A 786 44.46 14.22 57.76
N GLY A 787 45.55 13.60 58.19
CA GLY A 787 46.41 12.72 57.40
C GLY A 787 47.86 13.23 57.35
N SER A 788 48.68 12.72 56.44
CA SER A 788 50.14 12.94 56.50
C SER A 788 50.75 13.54 55.23
N GLY A 789 51.73 14.42 55.39
CA GLY A 789 52.51 14.99 54.29
C GLY A 789 51.77 16.00 53.42
N ASN A 790 50.74 16.68 53.95
CA ASN A 790 49.99 17.71 53.20
C ASN A 790 50.67 19.08 53.28
N ILE A 791 50.59 19.87 52.21
CA ILE A 791 51.12 21.25 52.13
C ILE A 791 49.97 22.18 51.70
N GLY A 792 49.58 23.09 52.58
CA GLY A 792 48.38 23.94 52.52
C GLY A 792 47.35 23.52 53.60
N ASN A 793 46.10 24.00 53.52
CA ASN A 793 45.13 23.90 54.62
C ASN A 793 43.91 23.02 54.27
N LEU A 794 43.18 22.52 55.28
CA LEU A 794 41.89 21.83 55.16
C LEU A 794 41.92 20.51 54.38
N ASN A 795 43.08 19.86 54.25
CA ASN A 795 43.21 18.61 53.49
C ASN A 795 42.93 17.36 54.35
N LEU A 796 41.96 16.53 53.97
CA LEU A 796 41.63 15.25 54.61
C LEU A 796 42.10 14.09 53.71
N GLY A 797 43.27 13.53 54.05
CA GLY A 797 43.99 12.48 53.36
C GLY A 797 45.50 12.76 53.39
N SER A 798 46.29 12.12 52.50
CA SER A 798 47.76 12.20 52.58
C SER A 798 48.42 12.66 51.28
N GLY A 799 49.50 13.44 51.41
CA GLY A 799 50.33 13.88 50.28
C GLY A 799 49.68 14.91 49.36
N ASN A 800 48.71 15.70 49.84
CA ASN A 800 48.06 16.74 49.04
C ASN A 800 48.88 18.05 49.04
N PHE A 801 48.88 18.75 47.91
CA PHE A 801 49.44 20.09 47.76
C PHE A 801 48.32 21.07 47.41
N GLY A 802 47.95 21.96 48.32
CA GLY A 802 46.91 22.97 48.17
C GLY A 802 45.90 22.98 49.32
N PHE A 803 44.64 23.30 49.02
CA PHE A 803 43.63 23.71 50.00
C PHE A 803 42.36 22.86 49.87
N PHE A 804 41.75 22.44 50.98
CA PHE A 804 40.45 21.75 51.03
C PHE A 804 40.37 20.45 50.20
N ASN A 805 41.46 19.69 50.06
CA ASN A 805 41.44 18.43 49.30
C ASN A 805 41.01 17.24 50.18
N LEU A 806 40.01 16.47 49.76
CA LEU A 806 39.49 15.28 50.46
C LEU A 806 39.84 14.01 49.69
N GLY A 807 41.03 13.47 49.96
CA GLY A 807 41.62 12.29 49.34
C GLY A 807 43.14 12.36 49.41
N SER A 808 43.87 11.55 48.63
CA SER A 808 45.34 11.51 48.69
C SER A 808 46.01 11.89 47.37
N GLY A 809 47.14 12.58 47.44
CA GLY A 809 47.97 12.90 46.28
C GLY A 809 47.37 13.93 45.30
N ASN A 810 46.49 14.82 45.76
CA ASN A 810 45.95 15.90 44.92
C ASN A 810 46.91 17.10 44.86
N SER A 811 46.89 17.85 43.75
CA SER A 811 47.65 19.08 43.55
C SER A 811 46.73 20.20 43.03
N GLY A 812 46.32 21.10 43.92
CA GLY A 812 45.42 22.23 43.68
C GLY A 812 44.39 22.42 44.81
N TYR A 813 43.27 23.07 44.49
CA TYR A 813 42.29 23.53 45.47
C TYR A 813 40.95 22.80 45.35
N THR A 814 40.39 22.36 46.48
CA THR A 814 39.02 21.85 46.63
C THR A 814 38.73 20.59 45.79
N ASN A 815 39.69 19.66 45.71
CA ASN A 815 39.49 18.37 45.03
C ASN A 815 39.00 17.29 46.00
N PHE A 816 37.98 16.52 45.62
CA PHE A 816 37.46 15.38 46.39
C PHE A 816 37.73 14.09 45.63
N GLY A 817 38.38 13.13 46.28
CA GLY A 817 39.01 11.95 45.69
C GLY A 817 40.53 12.10 45.60
N SER A 818 41.22 11.08 45.06
CA SER A 818 42.69 11.00 45.02
C SER A 818 43.30 11.29 43.65
N GLY A 819 44.52 11.83 43.63
CA GLY A 819 45.36 11.95 42.42
C GLY A 819 44.93 13.01 41.40
N ASN A 820 44.13 14.00 41.79
CA ASN A 820 43.70 15.07 40.88
C ASN A 820 44.75 16.20 40.79
N ILE A 821 44.95 16.76 39.60
CA ILE A 821 45.84 17.91 39.33
C ILE A 821 44.99 19.03 38.73
N GLY A 822 44.84 20.14 39.46
CA GLY A 822 43.93 21.25 39.15
C GLY A 822 42.96 21.53 40.30
N ASN A 823 41.90 22.29 40.05
CA ASN A 823 41.00 22.77 41.10
C ASN A 823 39.57 22.23 40.95
N LEU A 824 38.82 22.09 42.05
CA LEU A 824 37.38 21.78 42.06
C LEU A 824 36.99 20.45 41.37
N ASN A 825 37.89 19.46 41.31
CA ASN A 825 37.57 18.16 40.73
C ASN A 825 36.89 17.23 41.75
N LEU A 826 35.90 16.46 41.31
CA LEU A 826 35.25 15.38 42.08
C LEU A 826 35.50 14.04 41.39
N GLY A 827 36.22 13.13 42.05
CA GLY A 827 36.59 11.82 41.56
C GLY A 827 38.12 11.64 41.55
N TRP A 828 38.64 10.74 40.71
CA TRP A 828 40.05 10.30 40.81
C TRP A 828 40.83 10.51 39.52
N GLY A 829 42.09 10.94 39.64
CA GLY A 829 43.03 10.99 38.51
C GLY A 829 42.71 12.01 37.43
N ASN A 830 41.97 13.08 37.74
CA ASN A 830 41.67 14.14 36.77
C ASN A 830 42.86 15.11 36.61
N SER A 831 43.11 15.60 35.40
CA SER A 831 44.16 16.57 35.08
C SER A 831 43.59 17.75 34.31
N GLY A 832 43.28 18.81 35.05
CA GLY A 832 42.47 19.97 34.68
C GLY A 832 41.59 20.38 35.88
N SER A 833 40.72 21.36 35.72
CA SER A 833 39.84 21.87 36.77
C SER A 833 38.36 21.54 36.54
N THR A 834 37.54 21.65 37.59
CA THR A 834 36.08 21.52 37.57
C THR A 834 35.54 20.21 36.96
N ASN A 835 36.34 19.14 36.90
CA ASN A 835 35.93 17.85 36.37
C ASN A 835 35.17 17.01 37.41
N PHE A 836 34.00 16.49 37.04
CA PHE A 836 33.20 15.55 37.83
C PHE A 836 33.31 14.17 37.17
N GLY A 837 34.10 13.26 37.75
CA GLY A 837 34.30 11.89 37.27
C GLY A 837 35.73 11.39 37.44
N PHE A 838 36.12 10.38 36.68
CA PHE A 838 37.39 9.66 36.85
C PHE A 838 38.26 9.75 35.60
N GLY A 839 39.55 10.06 35.74
CA GLY A 839 40.54 9.94 34.67
C GLY A 839 40.36 10.89 33.48
N ASN A 840 39.75 12.07 33.66
CA ASN A 840 39.72 13.09 32.61
C ASN A 840 41.12 13.71 32.46
N THR A 841 41.70 13.71 31.27
CA THR A 841 43.09 14.13 31.03
C THR A 841 43.18 15.29 30.06
N PHE A 842 43.93 16.33 30.42
CA PHE A 842 44.15 17.52 29.56
C PHE A 842 42.85 18.27 29.23
N GLY A 843 42.03 18.59 30.23
CA GLY A 843 40.85 19.43 30.02
C GLY A 843 40.03 19.73 31.27
N ASP A 844 39.19 20.75 31.16
CA ASP A 844 38.43 21.36 32.26
C ASP A 844 36.92 21.12 32.11
N SER A 845 36.19 21.19 33.22
CA SER A 845 34.71 21.20 33.27
C SER A 845 34.00 20.01 32.61
N ASN A 846 34.63 18.83 32.60
CA ASN A 846 33.98 17.60 32.10
C ASN A 846 33.05 16.99 33.18
N PHE A 847 31.93 16.41 32.76
CA PHE A 847 31.01 15.65 33.61
C PHE A 847 30.88 14.21 33.08
N GLY A 848 31.70 13.32 33.62
CA GLY A 848 31.91 11.94 33.16
C GLY A 848 33.37 11.52 33.30
N GLY A 849 33.74 10.34 32.81
CA GLY A 849 35.08 9.78 33.00
C GLY A 849 35.86 9.51 31.71
N GLY A 850 37.19 9.57 31.78
CA GLY A 850 38.08 9.18 30.68
C GLY A 850 38.09 10.12 29.48
N ASN A 851 37.61 11.36 29.62
CA ASN A 851 37.63 12.32 28.53
C ASN A 851 39.04 12.91 28.31
N ARG A 852 39.32 13.33 27.07
CA ARG A 852 40.46 14.18 26.71
C ARG A 852 39.93 15.45 26.06
N GLY A 853 40.32 16.62 26.56
CA GLY A 853 39.67 17.90 26.23
C GLY A 853 38.59 18.32 27.24
N SER A 854 37.91 19.44 26.97
CA SER A 854 37.13 20.22 27.93
C SER A 854 35.63 20.28 27.63
N PHE A 855 34.83 20.55 28.65
CA PHE A 855 33.37 20.77 28.58
C PHE A 855 32.55 19.60 28.03
N ASN A 856 33.05 18.36 28.12
CA ASN A 856 32.30 17.18 27.69
C ASN A 856 31.34 16.71 28.80
N PHE A 857 30.10 16.35 28.43
CA PHE A 857 29.12 15.73 29.32
C PHE A 857 28.87 14.29 28.87
N GLY A 858 29.45 13.33 29.58
CA GLY A 858 29.57 11.92 29.24
C GLY A 858 31.02 11.44 29.32
N SER A 859 31.29 10.21 28.90
CA SER A 859 32.56 9.53 29.15
C SER A 859 33.30 9.15 27.87
N GLY A 860 34.64 9.10 27.94
CA GLY A 860 35.49 8.58 26.87
C GLY A 860 35.48 9.40 25.58
N ASN A 861 35.20 10.70 25.63
CA ASN A 861 35.29 11.59 24.47
C ASN A 861 36.74 12.09 24.29
N ASP A 862 37.19 12.27 23.05
CA ASP A 862 38.48 12.90 22.72
C ASP A 862 38.21 14.13 21.84
N GLY A 863 38.19 15.31 22.46
CA GLY A 863 37.76 16.59 21.89
C GLY A 863 37.00 17.45 22.91
N ASN A 864 36.38 18.53 22.45
CA ASN A 864 35.71 19.52 23.31
C ASN A 864 34.19 19.56 23.08
N PHE A 865 33.45 19.98 24.11
CA PHE A 865 32.00 20.27 24.04
C PHE A 865 31.11 19.12 23.53
N ASN A 866 31.50 17.86 23.72
CA ASN A 866 30.66 16.72 23.34
C ASN A 866 29.59 16.43 24.42
N LEU A 867 28.33 16.25 24.02
CA LEU A 867 27.21 15.87 24.89
C LEU A 867 26.79 14.43 24.57
N GLY A 868 27.38 13.49 25.29
CA GLY A 868 27.26 12.05 25.14
C GLY A 868 28.62 11.37 25.34
N SER A 869 28.77 10.11 24.94
CA SER A 869 29.96 9.30 25.27
C SER A 869 30.62 8.67 24.04
N GLY A 870 31.95 8.54 24.09
CA GLY A 870 32.75 7.86 23.06
C GLY A 870 32.95 8.65 21.76
N ASN A 871 32.75 9.97 21.75
CA ASN A 871 32.93 10.79 20.55
C ASN A 871 34.41 11.18 20.36
N PHE A 872 34.91 11.12 19.13
CA PHE A 872 36.26 11.54 18.75
C PHE A 872 36.17 12.71 17.77
N GLY A 873 36.50 13.91 18.23
CA GLY A 873 36.18 15.20 17.62
C GLY A 873 35.37 16.09 18.56
N SER A 874 34.94 17.27 18.10
CA SER A 874 34.33 18.29 18.97
C SER A 874 32.89 18.65 18.60
N ASN A 875 32.15 19.22 19.56
CA ASN A 875 30.76 19.67 19.44
C ASN A 875 29.75 18.57 19.03
N ASN A 876 30.04 17.28 19.28
CA ASN A 876 29.12 16.21 18.93
C ASN A 876 28.01 16.05 20.00
N PHE A 877 26.77 15.89 19.55
CA PHE A 877 25.64 15.52 20.40
C PHE A 877 25.28 14.04 20.14
N GLY A 878 25.25 13.21 21.17
CA GLY A 878 25.05 11.77 21.07
C GLY A 878 26.35 10.97 21.23
N PHE A 879 26.42 9.78 20.65
CA PHE A 879 27.37 8.74 21.08
C PHE A 879 28.20 8.16 19.93
N GLY A 880 29.49 7.92 20.18
CA GLY A 880 30.36 7.17 19.25
C GLY A 880 30.66 7.85 17.91
N ASN A 881 30.44 9.16 17.77
CA ASN A 881 30.70 9.87 16.51
C ASN A 881 32.21 10.10 16.30
N LEU A 882 32.71 9.93 15.07
CA LEU A 882 34.09 10.14 14.66
C LEU A 882 34.17 11.27 13.63
N GLY A 883 34.48 12.47 14.12
CA GLY A 883 34.43 13.76 13.43
C GLY A 883 33.77 14.83 14.30
N SER A 884 33.45 16.00 13.74
CA SER A 884 32.96 17.15 14.54
C SER A 884 31.59 17.67 14.11
N ASN A 885 30.90 18.34 15.04
CA ASN A 885 29.56 18.93 14.89
C ASN A 885 28.45 17.90 14.52
N ASN A 886 28.61 16.61 14.82
CA ASN A 886 27.60 15.60 14.49
C ASN A 886 26.49 15.55 15.53
N PHE A 887 25.25 15.29 15.09
CA PHE A 887 24.09 15.04 15.95
C PHE A 887 23.57 13.61 15.71
N GLY A 888 23.65 12.77 16.74
CA GLY A 888 23.18 11.39 16.73
C GLY A 888 24.27 10.39 17.09
N PHE A 889 24.28 9.23 16.43
CA PHE A 889 24.98 8.04 16.92
C PHE A 889 25.89 7.42 15.86
N GLY A 890 27.16 7.20 16.17
CA GLY A 890 28.08 6.40 15.33
C GLY A 890 28.42 6.99 13.96
N ASN A 891 28.23 8.30 13.75
CA ASN A 891 28.49 8.93 12.45
C ASN A 891 29.99 9.16 12.23
N LEU A 892 30.46 8.90 11.01
CA LEU A 892 31.85 9.07 10.55
C LEU A 892 31.92 10.24 9.55
N GLY A 893 32.64 11.30 9.91
CA GLY A 893 32.70 12.57 9.17
C GLY A 893 32.09 13.72 9.98
N ASN A 894 31.78 14.85 9.34
CA ASN A 894 31.48 16.12 10.00
C ASN A 894 30.10 16.67 9.63
N ASN A 895 29.49 17.40 10.57
CA ASN A 895 28.20 18.07 10.41
C ASN A 895 27.02 17.12 10.05
N ASN A 896 27.13 15.84 10.39
CA ASN A 896 26.11 14.84 10.08
C ASN A 896 24.97 14.83 11.11
N ILE A 897 23.73 14.61 10.66
CA ILE A 897 22.55 14.51 11.53
C ILE A 897 21.88 13.14 11.32
N GLY A 898 22.20 12.16 12.15
CA GLY A 898 21.71 10.80 11.93
C GLY A 898 22.38 9.67 12.72
N PHE A 899 22.27 8.47 12.16
CA PHE A 899 22.74 7.22 12.76
C PHE A 899 23.64 6.43 11.80
N GLY A 900 24.92 6.24 12.15
CA GLY A 900 25.87 5.43 11.38
C GLY A 900 26.27 6.01 10.02
N LEU A 901 26.04 7.30 9.78
CA LEU A 901 26.38 8.02 8.53
C LEU A 901 27.89 7.94 8.24
N THR A 902 28.30 8.05 6.97
CA THR A 902 29.71 7.96 6.55
C THR A 902 29.99 8.89 5.38
N GLY A 903 30.61 10.03 5.69
CA GLY A 903 30.81 11.18 4.81
C GLY A 903 30.58 12.49 5.56
N ASP A 904 30.68 13.63 4.89
CA ASP A 904 30.36 14.94 5.47
C ASP A 904 28.97 15.43 5.07
N ASN A 905 28.33 16.21 5.94
CA ASN A 905 27.08 16.94 5.72
C ASN A 905 25.84 16.08 5.37
N GLN A 906 25.83 14.80 5.76
CA GLN A 906 24.71 13.88 5.54
C GLN A 906 23.61 14.02 6.60
N ILE A 907 22.39 13.64 6.23
CA ILE A 907 21.25 13.46 7.16
C ILE A 907 20.67 12.06 6.94
N GLY A 908 20.22 11.37 8.00
CA GLY A 908 19.49 10.09 7.89
C GLY A 908 20.12 8.90 8.64
N ILE A 909 20.24 7.74 7.98
CA ILE A 909 20.77 6.50 8.56
C ILE A 909 21.75 5.87 7.56
N GLY A 910 23.01 5.64 7.95
CA GLY A 910 24.12 5.43 7.00
C GLY A 910 24.09 4.15 6.18
N ALA A 911 23.54 3.06 6.72
CA ALA A 911 23.26 1.85 5.92
C ALA A 911 22.26 2.09 4.77
N LEU A 912 21.57 3.24 4.80
CA LEU A 912 20.50 3.66 3.90
C LEU A 912 20.74 5.09 3.37
N ASN A 913 21.93 5.67 3.49
CA ASN A 913 22.27 6.95 2.83
C ASN A 913 23.79 7.00 2.58
N THR A 914 24.22 6.62 1.38
CA THR A 914 25.65 6.33 1.08
C THR A 914 26.20 7.23 -0.02
N GLY A 915 27.39 7.80 0.21
CA GLY A 915 28.03 8.77 -0.69
C GLY A 915 27.87 10.23 -0.23
N THR A 916 28.52 11.17 -0.91
CA THR A 916 28.74 12.53 -0.39
C THR A 916 27.64 13.51 -0.78
N GLY A 917 27.28 14.45 0.11
CA GLY A 917 26.32 15.52 -0.20
C GLY A 917 24.84 15.10 -0.33
N ASN A 918 24.48 13.86 0.01
CA ASN A 918 23.09 13.39 -0.07
C ASN A 918 22.21 13.98 1.05
N ILE A 919 21.05 14.52 0.69
CA ILE A 919 20.06 15.10 1.60
C ILE A 919 18.78 14.26 1.57
N GLY A 920 18.43 13.60 2.67
CA GLY A 920 17.18 12.82 2.81
C GLY A 920 17.42 11.41 3.34
N PHE A 921 16.83 10.39 2.70
CA PHE A 921 16.90 9.00 3.19
C PHE A 921 16.69 7.97 2.08
N GLY A 922 17.51 6.92 2.05
CA GLY A 922 17.50 5.86 1.02
C GLY A 922 18.50 6.08 -0.12
N ASN A 923 19.21 7.22 -0.17
CA ASN A 923 20.00 7.60 -1.34
C ASN A 923 21.35 6.86 -1.44
N SER A 924 21.84 6.66 -2.66
CA SER A 924 23.14 6.01 -2.96
C SER A 924 23.84 6.74 -4.11
N GLY A 925 25.14 7.03 -3.97
CA GLY A 925 25.85 7.95 -4.85
C GLY A 925 25.92 9.36 -4.24
N ASN A 926 26.12 10.41 -5.03
CA ASN A 926 26.46 11.74 -4.51
C ASN A 926 25.43 12.81 -4.85
N ASN A 927 25.32 13.84 -4.01
CA ASN A 927 24.50 15.04 -4.22
C ASN A 927 23.00 14.78 -4.48
N ASN A 928 22.47 13.62 -4.08
CA ASN A 928 21.07 13.28 -4.26
C ASN A 928 20.19 13.95 -3.20
N ILE A 929 19.08 14.56 -3.62
CA ILE A 929 18.13 15.26 -2.75
C ILE A 929 16.79 14.52 -2.76
N GLY A 930 16.25 14.18 -1.59
CA GLY A 930 15.01 13.44 -1.43
C GLY A 930 15.25 11.99 -1.03
N PHE A 931 14.51 11.03 -1.60
CA PHE A 931 14.41 9.67 -1.06
C PHE A 931 14.70 8.56 -2.06
N PHE A 932 15.44 7.54 -1.63
CA PHE A 932 15.71 6.30 -2.40
C PHE A 932 16.31 6.49 -3.81
N ASN A 933 16.99 7.60 -4.09
CA ASN A 933 17.63 7.84 -5.39
C ASN A 933 18.99 7.14 -5.49
N SER A 934 19.41 6.72 -6.67
CA SER A 934 20.67 5.99 -6.90
C SER A 934 21.45 6.54 -8.10
N GLY A 935 22.73 6.86 -7.93
CA GLY A 935 23.57 7.56 -8.91
C GLY A 935 23.89 8.98 -8.45
N ASP A 936 24.27 9.90 -9.35
CA ASP A 936 24.73 11.24 -8.94
C ASP A 936 23.73 12.37 -9.28
N GLY A 937 23.44 13.23 -8.29
CA GLY A 937 22.77 14.52 -8.50
C GLY A 937 21.26 14.47 -8.75
N ASN A 938 20.57 13.38 -8.42
CA ASN A 938 19.13 13.28 -8.62
C ASN A 938 18.33 14.07 -7.57
N VAL A 939 17.17 14.61 -7.96
CA VAL A 939 16.28 15.39 -7.08
C VAL A 939 14.87 14.82 -7.09
N GLY A 940 14.45 14.23 -5.98
CA GLY A 940 13.10 13.70 -5.77
C GLY A 940 13.10 12.29 -5.17
N PHE A 941 12.40 11.35 -5.79
CA PHE A 941 12.11 10.04 -5.22
C PHE A 941 12.44 8.89 -6.20
N PHE A 942 13.13 7.85 -5.75
CA PHE A 942 13.37 6.60 -6.49
C PHE A 942 14.04 6.74 -7.88
N ASN A 943 14.68 7.87 -8.19
CA ASN A 943 15.35 8.05 -9.49
C ASN A 943 16.66 7.25 -9.55
N ALA A 944 17.04 6.78 -10.73
CA ALA A 944 18.23 5.95 -10.96
C ALA A 944 19.09 6.48 -12.13
N GLY A 945 20.41 6.56 -11.94
CA GLY A 945 21.34 7.22 -12.86
C GLY A 945 21.58 8.67 -12.44
N ASP A 946 21.73 9.61 -13.39
CA ASP A 946 22.39 10.90 -13.10
C ASP A 946 21.55 12.14 -13.44
N GLY A 947 21.42 13.06 -12.48
CA GLY A 947 20.80 14.39 -12.69
C GLY A 947 19.29 14.36 -13.00
N ASN A 948 18.58 13.28 -12.70
CA ASN A 948 17.15 13.19 -12.95
C ASN A 948 16.35 13.96 -11.88
N THR A 949 15.22 14.57 -12.28
CA THR A 949 14.34 15.35 -11.38
C THR A 949 12.92 14.80 -11.38
N GLY A 950 12.37 14.52 -10.19
CA GLY A 950 11.00 14.04 -9.99
C GLY A 950 10.94 12.63 -9.39
N PHE A 951 10.17 11.73 -9.98
CA PHE A 951 9.87 10.42 -9.40
C PHE A 951 10.21 9.26 -10.34
N GLY A 952 11.02 8.30 -9.90
CA GLY A 952 11.19 6.99 -10.54
C GLY A 952 11.81 7.02 -11.94
N ASN A 953 12.44 8.11 -12.34
CA ASN A 953 13.09 8.21 -13.66
C ASN A 953 14.40 7.41 -13.66
N ALA A 954 14.75 6.79 -14.80
CA ALA A 954 15.94 5.98 -14.97
C ALA A 954 16.80 6.49 -16.14
N GLY A 955 18.13 6.51 -15.98
CA GLY A 955 19.06 7.06 -16.97
C GLY A 955 19.55 8.45 -16.55
N SER A 956 19.57 9.44 -17.46
CA SER A 956 20.17 10.75 -17.16
C SER A 956 19.34 11.95 -17.60
N VAL A 957 19.34 13.00 -16.77
CA VAL A 957 18.74 14.33 -17.05
C VAL A 957 17.22 14.30 -17.34
N ASN A 958 16.52 13.22 -16.98
CA ASN A 958 15.07 13.13 -17.20
C ASN A 958 14.29 13.95 -16.15
N SER A 959 13.14 14.49 -16.53
CA SER A 959 12.30 15.36 -15.69
C SER A 959 10.85 14.86 -15.63
N GLY A 960 10.29 14.77 -14.43
CA GLY A 960 8.92 14.29 -14.20
C GLY A 960 8.89 12.89 -13.61
N PHE A 961 8.18 11.96 -14.25
CA PHE A 961 7.73 10.71 -13.64
C PHE A 961 8.04 9.49 -14.52
N TRP A 962 8.76 8.50 -14.00
CA TRP A 962 8.96 7.17 -14.63
C TRP A 962 9.58 7.17 -16.04
N ASN A 963 10.25 8.26 -16.45
CA ASN A 963 10.89 8.33 -17.76
C ASN A 963 12.20 7.53 -17.78
N GLY A 964 12.49 6.82 -18.87
CA GLY A 964 13.68 5.99 -19.05
C GLY A 964 14.57 6.46 -20.20
N GLY A 965 15.86 6.66 -19.97
CA GLY A 965 16.86 7.03 -20.97
C GLY A 965 17.45 8.42 -20.74
N PHE A 966 17.43 9.31 -21.74
CA PHE A 966 18.14 10.60 -21.70
C PHE A 966 17.24 11.82 -21.92
N ALA A 967 17.28 12.81 -21.03
CA ALA A 967 16.67 14.13 -21.21
C ALA A 967 15.16 14.17 -21.54
N ASN A 968 14.41 13.10 -21.24
CA ASN A 968 12.96 13.06 -21.46
C ASN A 968 12.22 13.90 -20.40
N THR A 969 11.11 14.54 -20.76
CA THR A 969 10.30 15.36 -19.86
C THR A 969 8.82 14.95 -19.88
N GLY A 970 8.25 14.60 -18.72
CA GLY A 970 6.83 14.28 -18.56
C GLY A 970 6.59 12.98 -17.81
N PHE A 971 5.72 12.09 -18.31
CA PHE A 971 5.43 10.78 -17.71
C PHE A 971 5.81 9.64 -18.65
N ALA A 972 6.49 8.62 -18.11
CA ALA A 972 6.67 7.29 -18.70
C ALA A 972 7.27 7.25 -20.13
N ASN A 973 7.98 8.29 -20.56
CA ASN A 973 8.64 8.30 -21.87
C ASN A 973 9.91 7.44 -21.85
N GLY A 974 10.19 6.70 -22.93
CA GLY A 974 11.36 5.83 -23.05
C GLY A 974 12.24 6.18 -24.26
N GLY A 975 13.54 6.35 -24.06
CA GLY A 975 14.51 6.71 -25.10
C GLY A 975 15.13 8.08 -24.83
N SER A 976 15.12 9.02 -25.79
CA SER A 976 15.80 10.32 -25.64
C SER A 976 14.91 11.52 -25.97
N GLU A 977 15.07 12.62 -25.23
CA GLU A 977 14.55 13.97 -25.57
C GLU A 977 13.01 14.07 -25.76
N ASN A 978 12.23 13.04 -25.40
CA ASN A 978 10.79 13.05 -25.61
C ASN A 978 10.08 13.98 -24.61
N PHE A 979 9.02 14.65 -25.05
CA PHE A 979 8.17 15.51 -24.22
C PHE A 979 6.73 15.00 -24.16
N GLY A 980 6.19 14.76 -22.97
CA GLY A 980 4.77 14.45 -22.76
C GLY A 980 4.53 13.10 -22.06
N LEU A 981 3.65 12.25 -22.59
CA LEU A 981 3.13 11.05 -21.92
C LEU A 981 3.42 9.78 -22.74
N GLY A 982 4.24 8.87 -22.23
CA GLY A 982 4.37 7.50 -22.76
C GLY A 982 4.99 7.37 -24.15
N ASN A 983 5.72 8.37 -24.63
CA ASN A 983 6.38 8.31 -25.95
C ASN A 983 7.61 7.40 -25.90
N ALA A 984 7.90 6.68 -26.98
CA ALA A 984 9.01 5.74 -27.10
C ALA A 984 9.91 6.09 -28.30
N GLY A 985 11.24 6.07 -28.11
CA GLY A 985 12.22 6.46 -29.14
C GLY A 985 12.82 7.83 -28.86
N SER A 986 12.93 8.70 -29.86
CA SER A 986 13.68 9.95 -29.77
C SER A 986 12.90 11.19 -30.20
N SER A 987 12.98 12.23 -29.37
CA SER A 987 12.58 13.61 -29.67
C SER A 987 11.09 13.78 -30.06
N ASN A 988 10.23 12.84 -29.66
CA ASN A 988 8.78 12.90 -29.90
C ASN A 988 8.08 13.82 -28.89
N THR A 989 7.00 14.50 -29.31
CA THR A 989 6.23 15.44 -28.48
C THR A 989 4.75 15.09 -28.46
N GLY A 990 4.19 14.78 -27.29
CA GLY A 990 2.76 14.54 -27.10
C GLY A 990 2.47 13.26 -26.33
N ILE A 991 1.59 12.40 -26.84
CA ILE A 991 1.08 11.21 -26.13
C ILE A 991 1.37 9.95 -26.96
N ALA A 992 1.94 8.92 -26.34
CA ALA A 992 2.07 7.56 -26.87
C ALA A 992 2.69 7.42 -28.28
N ASN A 993 3.50 8.38 -28.73
CA ASN A 993 4.17 8.29 -30.03
C ASN A 993 5.37 7.34 -29.97
N GLY A 994 5.59 6.53 -31.01
CA GLY A 994 6.73 5.63 -31.14
C GLY A 994 7.63 6.00 -32.33
N GLY A 995 8.93 6.11 -32.13
CA GLY A 995 9.92 6.35 -33.19
C GLY A 995 10.65 7.68 -33.04
N TYR A 996 10.71 8.50 -34.08
CA TYR A 996 11.60 9.67 -34.17
C TYR A 996 10.83 10.96 -34.57
N GLU A 997 10.96 12.03 -33.79
CA GLU A 997 10.44 13.39 -34.09
C GLU A 997 8.91 13.48 -34.36
N ASN A 998 8.08 12.54 -33.87
CA ASN A 998 6.63 12.62 -34.06
C ASN A 998 5.96 13.61 -33.09
N VAL A 999 4.89 14.28 -33.51
CA VAL A 999 4.17 15.31 -32.74
C VAL A 999 2.65 15.05 -32.70
N GLY A 1000 2.07 14.87 -31.52
CA GLY A 1000 0.63 14.65 -31.32
C GLY A 1000 0.32 13.36 -30.56
N SER A 1001 -0.68 12.57 -30.96
CA SER A 1001 -1.12 11.37 -30.22
C SER A 1001 -0.94 10.06 -31.01
N GLY A 1002 -0.27 9.07 -30.44
CA GLY A 1002 -0.28 7.68 -30.93
C GLY A 1002 0.35 7.45 -32.31
N ASN A 1003 1.20 8.36 -32.81
CA ASN A 1003 1.86 8.17 -34.10
C ASN A 1003 3.04 7.18 -34.01
N ALA A 1004 3.28 6.41 -35.07
CA ALA A 1004 4.35 5.41 -35.12
C ALA A 1004 5.26 5.58 -36.35
N GLY A 1005 6.55 5.86 -36.15
CA GLY A 1005 7.54 6.00 -37.22
C GLY A 1005 8.32 7.31 -37.13
N VAL A 1006 8.32 8.11 -38.20
CA VAL A 1006 9.24 9.25 -38.38
C VAL A 1006 8.48 10.53 -38.74
N GLN A 1007 8.72 11.61 -37.99
CA GLN A 1007 8.31 12.99 -38.30
C GLN A 1007 6.80 13.20 -38.52
N ASN A 1008 5.93 12.29 -38.06
CA ASN A 1008 4.47 12.41 -38.24
C ASN A 1008 3.88 13.48 -37.31
N THR A 1009 2.85 14.21 -37.76
CA THR A 1009 2.19 15.27 -37.00
C THR A 1009 0.66 15.08 -36.96
N GLY A 1010 0.05 15.13 -35.79
CA GLY A 1010 -1.38 14.86 -35.57
C GLY A 1010 -1.59 13.54 -34.85
N ASP A 1011 -2.56 12.72 -35.24
CA ASP A 1011 -3.00 11.58 -34.41
C ASP A 1011 -3.08 10.23 -35.17
N PHE A 1012 -2.56 9.16 -34.56
CA PHE A 1012 -2.64 7.77 -35.03
C PHE A 1012 -2.05 7.52 -36.44
N ASN A 1013 -1.11 8.36 -36.90
CA ASN A 1013 -0.43 8.15 -38.18
C ASN A 1013 0.69 7.10 -38.07
N SER A 1014 1.04 6.42 -39.17
CA SER A 1014 2.08 5.39 -39.21
C SER A 1014 3.01 5.51 -40.42
N GLY A 1015 4.30 5.23 -40.24
CA GLY A 1015 5.33 5.40 -41.27
C GLY A 1015 5.99 6.78 -41.20
N GLY A 1016 6.04 7.50 -42.31
CA GLY A 1016 6.77 8.75 -42.50
C GLY A 1016 8.19 8.55 -43.05
N ALA A 1017 8.78 9.61 -43.59
CA ALA A 1017 10.09 9.56 -44.27
C ALA A 1017 11.03 10.68 -43.80
N LEU A 1018 12.30 10.33 -43.60
CA LEU A 1018 13.32 11.28 -43.15
C LEU A 1018 13.56 12.39 -44.19
N GLY A 1019 13.41 13.64 -43.76
CA GLY A 1019 13.93 14.82 -44.47
C GLY A 1019 12.95 15.55 -45.38
N PHE A 1020 11.75 14.99 -45.62
CA PHE A 1020 10.65 15.67 -46.32
C PHE A 1020 9.40 15.87 -45.43
N GLY A 1021 9.32 15.15 -44.31
CA GLY A 1021 8.22 15.19 -43.35
C GLY A 1021 7.56 13.81 -43.18
N GLY A 1022 6.94 13.59 -42.03
CA GLY A 1022 6.03 12.47 -41.85
C GLY A 1022 4.63 12.79 -42.37
N ASN A 1023 3.68 11.91 -42.07
CA ASN A 1023 2.28 12.16 -42.39
C ASN A 1023 1.69 13.22 -41.45
N THR A 1024 0.78 14.05 -41.97
CA THR A 1024 0.13 15.15 -41.25
C THR A 1024 -1.39 14.96 -41.20
N GLY A 1025 -2.00 15.02 -40.02
CA GLY A 1025 -3.45 14.84 -39.82
C GLY A 1025 -3.75 13.58 -39.01
N SER A 1026 -4.70 12.74 -39.44
CA SER A 1026 -5.14 11.59 -38.64
C SER A 1026 -5.20 10.27 -39.42
N PHE A 1027 -4.81 9.18 -38.78
CA PHE A 1027 -4.92 7.79 -39.28
C PHE A 1027 -4.24 7.51 -40.64
N ASN A 1028 -3.26 8.33 -41.06
CA ASN A 1028 -2.57 8.11 -42.34
C ASN A 1028 -1.48 7.02 -42.21
N SER A 1029 -1.13 6.35 -43.30
CA SER A 1029 -0.11 5.28 -43.35
C SER A 1029 0.74 5.37 -44.63
N GLY A 1030 2.04 5.09 -44.53
CA GLY A 1030 3.00 5.38 -45.61
C GLY A 1030 3.75 6.68 -45.32
N ALA A 1031 4.09 7.51 -46.30
CA ALA A 1031 4.88 8.73 -46.09
C ALA A 1031 4.31 10.00 -46.75
N ASN A 1032 4.57 11.16 -46.13
CA ASN A 1032 4.20 12.50 -46.62
C ASN A 1032 2.69 12.74 -46.84
N ASN A 1033 1.79 11.87 -46.36
CA ASN A 1033 0.35 12.04 -46.55
C ASN A 1033 -0.21 13.19 -45.71
N THR A 1034 -1.18 13.95 -46.23
CA THR A 1034 -1.82 15.06 -45.50
C THR A 1034 -3.34 14.95 -45.52
N GLY A 1035 -3.97 14.68 -44.37
CA GLY A 1035 -5.42 14.63 -44.23
C GLY A 1035 -5.90 13.51 -43.30
N PHE A 1036 -6.94 12.78 -43.70
CA PHE A 1036 -7.56 11.73 -42.88
C PHE A 1036 -7.53 10.37 -43.59
N GLY A 1037 -6.95 9.35 -42.94
CA GLY A 1037 -7.10 7.95 -43.33
C GLY A 1037 -6.48 7.57 -44.68
N ASN A 1038 -5.46 8.30 -45.16
CA ASN A 1038 -4.80 8.00 -46.43
C ASN A 1038 -3.75 6.89 -46.28
N SER A 1039 -3.44 6.18 -47.36
CA SER A 1039 -2.49 5.06 -47.40
C SER A 1039 -1.64 5.07 -48.68
N GLY A 1040 -0.35 4.75 -48.60
CA GLY A 1040 0.61 4.98 -49.69
C GLY A 1040 1.37 6.29 -49.46
N ASP A 1041 1.96 6.88 -50.51
CA ASP A 1041 2.84 8.05 -50.37
C ASP A 1041 2.28 9.33 -51.03
N LEU A 1042 2.59 10.50 -50.43
CA LEU A 1042 2.33 11.84 -50.98
C LEU A 1042 0.84 12.19 -51.23
N ASN A 1043 -0.11 11.48 -50.62
CA ASN A 1043 -1.53 11.76 -50.80
C ASN A 1043 -1.99 13.00 -50.02
N THR A 1044 -3.02 13.70 -50.49
CA THR A 1044 -3.80 14.62 -49.66
C THR A 1044 -5.31 14.46 -49.85
N GLY A 1045 -6.05 14.62 -48.74
CA GLY A 1045 -7.50 14.50 -48.70
C GLY A 1045 -7.97 13.43 -47.73
N LEU A 1046 -8.99 12.66 -48.13
CA LEU A 1046 -9.68 11.71 -47.26
C LEU A 1046 -9.67 10.31 -47.88
N PHE A 1047 -9.26 9.29 -47.12
CA PHE A 1047 -9.38 7.87 -47.47
C PHE A 1047 -8.72 7.44 -48.80
N ASN A 1048 -7.68 8.13 -49.26
CA ASN A 1048 -6.98 7.72 -50.48
C ASN A 1048 -6.06 6.51 -50.25
N SER A 1049 -5.77 5.77 -51.32
CA SER A 1049 -4.89 4.60 -51.35
C SER A 1049 -4.06 4.59 -52.64
N GLY A 1050 -2.79 4.17 -52.54
CA GLY A 1050 -1.81 4.36 -53.62
C GLY A 1050 -1.13 5.73 -53.50
N ASP A 1051 -0.45 6.19 -54.55
CA ASP A 1051 0.46 7.34 -54.46
C ASP A 1051 -0.07 8.62 -55.15
N VAL A 1052 0.29 9.78 -54.59
CA VAL A 1052 0.07 11.14 -55.14
C VAL A 1052 -1.41 11.50 -55.39
N ASN A 1053 -2.37 10.87 -54.70
CA ASN A 1053 -3.79 11.19 -54.83
C ASN A 1053 -4.16 12.51 -54.13
N THR A 1054 -5.06 13.31 -54.71
CA THR A 1054 -5.51 14.61 -54.13
C THR A 1054 -7.02 14.68 -53.88
N ALA A 1055 -7.67 13.55 -53.58
CA ALA A 1055 -9.12 13.38 -53.71
C ALA A 1055 -9.79 12.82 -52.43
N ILE A 1056 -11.00 12.28 -52.60
CA ILE A 1056 -11.71 11.49 -51.58
C ILE A 1056 -11.84 10.07 -52.12
N GLY A 1057 -11.28 9.08 -51.43
CA GLY A 1057 -11.46 7.65 -51.74
C GLY A 1057 -10.81 7.17 -53.05
N SER A 1058 -9.79 7.86 -53.57
CA SER A 1058 -9.06 7.38 -54.74
C SER A 1058 -8.21 6.15 -54.39
N SER A 1059 -8.10 5.19 -55.31
CA SER A 1059 -7.34 3.94 -55.12
C SER A 1059 -6.38 3.64 -56.28
N THR A 1060 -5.91 4.68 -56.97
CA THR A 1060 -5.16 4.55 -58.22
C THR A 1060 -4.13 5.65 -58.33
N ASP A 1061 -2.85 5.29 -58.40
CA ASP A 1061 -1.72 6.23 -58.49
C ASP A 1061 -1.94 7.22 -59.64
N GLN A 1062 -2.05 8.51 -59.32
CA GLN A 1062 -2.38 9.52 -60.34
C GLN A 1062 -1.12 9.90 -61.14
N PRO A 1063 -1.16 9.89 -62.49
CA PRO A 1063 0.00 10.22 -63.33
C PRO A 1063 0.28 11.74 -63.33
N GLY A 1064 0.86 12.22 -62.24
CA GLY A 1064 1.26 13.61 -62.04
C GLY A 1064 0.17 14.48 -61.42
N THR A 1065 0.18 15.77 -61.77
CA THR A 1065 -0.59 16.87 -61.17
C THR A 1065 -2.08 16.87 -61.56
N VAL A 1066 -2.77 15.75 -61.31
CA VAL A 1066 -4.21 15.59 -61.53
C VAL A 1066 -4.97 16.06 -60.29
N SER A 1067 -6.05 16.84 -60.47
CA SER A 1067 -6.86 17.36 -59.36
C SER A 1067 -8.34 17.47 -59.69
N GLY A 1068 -9.21 17.15 -58.73
CA GLY A 1068 -10.66 17.03 -58.93
C GLY A 1068 -11.10 15.67 -59.47
N PHE A 1069 -12.36 15.54 -59.90
CA PHE A 1069 -13.02 14.24 -60.10
C PHE A 1069 -13.04 13.77 -61.57
N GLY A 1070 -12.78 12.48 -61.80
CA GLY A 1070 -12.99 11.82 -63.09
C GLY A 1070 -12.07 12.25 -64.23
N ASN A 1071 -10.94 12.90 -63.91
CA ASN A 1071 -9.97 13.35 -64.91
C ASN A 1071 -9.04 12.20 -65.37
N THR A 1072 -8.43 12.32 -66.55
CA THR A 1072 -7.47 11.32 -67.08
C THR A 1072 -6.44 11.98 -68.01
N GLY A 1073 -5.17 12.01 -67.62
CA GLY A 1073 -4.07 12.68 -68.34
C GLY A 1073 -3.12 13.39 -67.36
N ALA A 1074 -2.06 14.02 -67.84
CA ALA A 1074 -1.10 14.76 -67.02
C ALA A 1074 -1.41 16.27 -66.97
N ASN A 1075 -1.20 16.92 -65.81
CA ASN A 1075 -1.51 18.34 -65.57
C ASN A 1075 -2.99 18.69 -65.81
N VAL A 1076 -3.91 17.90 -65.23
CA VAL A 1076 -5.37 18.02 -65.48
C VAL A 1076 -6.12 18.49 -64.23
N SER A 1077 -7.08 19.40 -64.38
CA SER A 1077 -7.83 19.96 -63.24
C SER A 1077 -9.32 20.15 -63.48
N GLY A 1078 -10.14 19.86 -62.46
CA GLY A 1078 -11.59 20.07 -62.50
C GLY A 1078 -12.39 18.76 -62.57
N PHE A 1079 -13.33 18.65 -63.50
CA PHE A 1079 -14.30 17.54 -63.56
C PHE A 1079 -14.35 16.87 -64.94
N ASN A 1080 -14.15 15.55 -64.99
CA ASN A 1080 -14.35 14.69 -66.16
C ASN A 1080 -13.54 15.08 -67.42
N ASN A 1081 -12.35 15.66 -67.26
CA ASN A 1081 -11.50 16.07 -68.38
C ASN A 1081 -10.53 14.94 -68.82
N THR A 1082 -10.26 14.81 -70.12
CA THR A 1082 -9.38 13.78 -70.70
C THR A 1082 -8.25 14.40 -71.53
N GLY A 1083 -7.05 13.85 -71.47
CA GLY A 1083 -5.85 14.33 -72.16
C GLY A 1083 -5.05 15.37 -71.36
N ASP A 1084 -3.85 15.69 -71.83
CA ASP A 1084 -2.86 16.48 -71.06
C ASP A 1084 -3.10 18.00 -71.09
N TYR A 1085 -2.71 18.68 -70.02
CA TYR A 1085 -2.82 20.15 -69.83
C TYR A 1085 -4.26 20.69 -69.90
N VAL A 1086 -5.25 19.90 -69.51
CA VAL A 1086 -6.67 20.25 -69.63
C VAL A 1086 -7.27 20.75 -68.31
N SER A 1087 -8.16 21.76 -68.35
CA SER A 1087 -8.82 22.30 -67.16
C SER A 1087 -10.31 22.61 -67.35
N GLY A 1088 -11.10 22.49 -66.28
CA GLY A 1088 -12.53 22.86 -66.26
C GLY A 1088 -13.47 21.65 -66.20
N PHE A 1089 -14.45 21.56 -67.09
CA PHE A 1089 -15.52 20.54 -67.07
C PHE A 1089 -15.66 19.82 -68.42
N GLN A 1090 -15.55 18.49 -68.45
CA GLN A 1090 -15.79 17.62 -69.61
C GLN A 1090 -14.97 17.96 -70.88
N ASN A 1091 -13.78 18.56 -70.75
CA ASN A 1091 -12.93 18.86 -71.89
C ASN A 1091 -12.06 17.65 -72.26
N THR A 1092 -11.90 17.37 -73.55
CA THR A 1092 -11.04 16.30 -74.09
C THR A 1092 -9.94 16.91 -74.95
N SER A 1093 -8.69 16.48 -74.79
CA SER A 1093 -7.54 16.80 -75.64
C SER A 1093 -7.02 15.52 -76.29
N LEU A 1094 -6.78 15.57 -77.61
CA LEU A 1094 -6.58 14.37 -78.45
C LEU A 1094 -5.13 14.12 -78.89
N ASN A 1095 -4.19 15.04 -78.63
CA ASN A 1095 -2.77 14.87 -78.98
C ASN A 1095 -1.86 15.42 -77.87
N GLY A 1096 -0.89 14.62 -77.42
CA GLY A 1096 0.13 14.99 -76.42
C GLY A 1096 1.23 15.93 -76.96
N ALA A 1097 0.85 16.96 -77.73
CA ALA A 1097 1.78 18.01 -78.16
C ALA A 1097 1.97 19.02 -77.02
N GLY A 1098 3.16 19.02 -76.42
CA GLY A 1098 3.41 19.72 -75.15
C GLY A 1098 3.13 21.23 -75.16
N PHE A 1099 2.78 21.75 -73.98
CA PHE A 1099 2.57 23.18 -73.67
C PHE A 1099 1.31 23.87 -74.25
N LEU A 1100 0.31 23.13 -74.76
CA LEU A 1100 -0.93 23.70 -75.31
C LEU A 1100 -2.17 23.34 -74.47
N SER A 1101 -2.51 24.18 -73.50
CA SER A 1101 -3.62 23.93 -72.57
C SER A 1101 -5.00 24.12 -73.19
N SER A 1102 -5.92 23.18 -72.93
CA SER A 1102 -7.36 23.34 -73.17
C SER A 1102 -8.09 23.71 -71.86
N SER A 1103 -9.06 24.61 -71.90
CA SER A 1103 -9.77 25.12 -70.71
C SER A 1103 -11.24 25.49 -70.95
N GLY A 1104 -12.10 25.22 -69.97
CA GLY A 1104 -13.50 25.67 -69.95
C GLY A 1104 -14.51 24.53 -69.83
N PHE A 1105 -15.44 24.39 -70.78
CA PHE A 1105 -16.57 23.46 -70.69
C PHE A 1105 -16.79 22.69 -72.01
N GLN A 1106 -16.80 21.35 -71.98
CA GLN A 1106 -17.13 20.46 -73.12
C GLN A 1106 -16.34 20.70 -74.43
N ASN A 1107 -15.10 21.20 -74.36
CA ASN A 1107 -14.25 21.35 -75.54
C ASN A 1107 -13.64 20.00 -75.96
N ASN A 1108 -13.44 19.73 -77.26
CA ASN A 1108 -12.87 18.46 -77.75
C ASN A 1108 -11.78 18.67 -78.83
N GLY A 1109 -10.52 18.61 -78.41
CA GLY A 1109 -9.29 18.81 -79.20
C GLY A 1109 -8.30 19.75 -78.50
N THR A 1110 -7.26 20.23 -79.20
CA THR A 1110 -6.06 20.82 -78.55
C THR A 1110 -6.09 22.35 -78.43
N GLY A 1111 -5.56 22.91 -77.35
CA GLY A 1111 -5.42 24.38 -77.18
C GLY A 1111 -6.74 25.16 -77.17
N LEU A 1112 -7.84 24.54 -76.75
CA LEU A 1112 -9.20 25.10 -76.84
C LEU A 1112 -9.56 25.92 -75.59
N ILE A 1113 -10.17 27.11 -75.73
CA ILE A 1113 -10.55 27.95 -74.58
C ILE A 1113 -12.01 28.42 -74.68
N GLY A 1114 -12.88 27.96 -73.77
CA GLY A 1114 -14.26 28.43 -73.65
C GLY A 1114 -15.28 27.30 -73.55
N PHE A 1115 -16.37 27.34 -74.31
CA PHE A 1115 -17.47 26.37 -74.22
C PHE A 1115 -17.71 25.65 -75.55
N ASN A 1116 -17.77 24.31 -75.53
CA ASN A 1116 -18.21 23.44 -76.63
C ASN A 1116 -17.48 23.70 -77.97
N ASN A 1117 -16.17 23.98 -77.93
CA ASN A 1117 -15.34 24.09 -79.13
C ASN A 1117 -14.78 22.72 -79.54
N THR A 1118 -14.51 22.50 -80.83
CA THR A 1118 -14.01 21.22 -81.37
C THR A 1118 -12.88 21.42 -82.37
N GLY A 1119 -11.90 20.52 -82.43
CA GLY A 1119 -10.67 20.71 -83.20
C GLY A 1119 -9.59 21.44 -82.40
N ASP A 1120 -8.83 22.35 -83.00
CA ASP A 1120 -7.61 22.90 -82.40
C ASP A 1120 -7.62 24.44 -82.27
N TYR A 1121 -6.91 24.99 -81.29
CA TYR A 1121 -6.65 26.42 -81.07
C TYR A 1121 -7.87 27.37 -81.01
N ASN A 1122 -9.10 26.86 -80.98
CA ASN A 1122 -10.31 27.69 -81.00
C ASN A 1122 -10.59 28.33 -79.63
N ARG A 1123 -11.11 29.57 -79.64
CA ARG A 1123 -11.40 30.34 -78.43
C ARG A 1123 -12.79 30.98 -78.49
N GLY A 1124 -13.63 30.70 -77.50
CA GLY A 1124 -14.99 31.23 -77.38
C GLY A 1124 -16.06 30.14 -77.23
N LEU A 1125 -17.14 30.20 -77.99
CA LEU A 1125 -18.34 29.37 -77.83
C LEU A 1125 -18.66 28.60 -79.12
N GLY A 1126 -18.74 27.26 -79.09
CA GLY A 1126 -19.32 26.46 -80.19
C GLY A 1126 -18.50 26.40 -81.48
N ASN A 1127 -17.21 26.78 -81.49
CA ASN A 1127 -16.41 26.81 -82.72
C ASN A 1127 -15.90 25.40 -83.12
N SER A 1128 -15.65 25.18 -84.41
CA SER A 1128 -15.15 23.91 -84.96
C SER A 1128 -14.00 24.11 -85.96
N GLY A 1129 -13.02 23.21 -85.98
CA GLY A 1129 -11.85 23.31 -86.87
C GLY A 1129 -10.62 23.89 -86.16
N SER A 1130 -9.83 24.75 -86.79
CA SER A 1130 -8.49 25.14 -86.30
C SER A 1130 -8.28 26.66 -86.16
N GLY A 1131 -8.13 27.19 -84.94
CA GLY A 1131 -7.68 28.56 -84.67
C GLY A 1131 -8.75 29.67 -84.69
N ASN A 1132 -10.03 29.31 -84.61
CA ASN A 1132 -11.15 30.25 -84.70
C ASN A 1132 -11.40 31.00 -83.37
N VAL A 1133 -11.77 32.28 -83.41
CA VAL A 1133 -11.99 33.12 -82.22
C VAL A 1133 -13.37 33.79 -82.22
N GLY A 1134 -14.30 33.29 -81.41
CA GLY A 1134 -15.62 33.89 -81.20
C GLY A 1134 -16.74 32.87 -80.97
N PHE A 1135 -17.83 32.95 -81.71
CA PHE A 1135 -19.03 32.13 -81.53
C PHE A 1135 -19.36 31.31 -82.79
N ASN A 1136 -19.62 30.02 -82.68
CA ASN A 1136 -20.13 29.12 -83.74
C ASN A 1136 -19.39 29.18 -85.10
N ASN A 1137 -18.10 29.53 -85.13
CA ASN A 1137 -17.32 29.53 -86.36
C ASN A 1137 -16.88 28.10 -86.74
N SER A 1138 -16.62 27.84 -88.03
CA SER A 1138 -16.22 26.54 -88.55
C SER A 1138 -15.08 26.67 -89.57
N GLY A 1139 -14.16 25.72 -89.62
CA GLY A 1139 -12.99 25.79 -90.52
C GLY A 1139 -11.75 26.37 -89.82
N THR A 1140 -11.00 27.25 -90.48
CA THR A 1140 -9.63 27.63 -90.04
C THR A 1140 -9.50 29.13 -89.80
N ALA A 1141 -8.88 29.54 -88.70
CA ALA A 1141 -8.43 30.91 -88.40
C ALA A 1141 -9.50 32.03 -88.52
N ASN A 1142 -10.80 31.71 -88.39
CA ASN A 1142 -11.87 32.70 -88.45
C ASN A 1142 -12.01 33.51 -87.16
N SER A 1143 -12.67 34.67 -87.21
CA SER A 1143 -12.98 35.47 -86.02
C SER A 1143 -14.38 36.11 -86.07
N GLY A 1144 -15.06 36.18 -84.93
CA GLY A 1144 -16.42 36.73 -84.82
C GLY A 1144 -17.49 35.65 -84.65
N PHE A 1145 -18.60 35.70 -85.39
CA PHE A 1145 -19.80 34.87 -85.15
C PHE A 1145 -20.21 34.09 -86.40
N GLY A 1146 -20.37 32.77 -86.31
CA GLY A 1146 -21.04 31.92 -87.31
C GLY A 1146 -20.33 31.75 -88.65
N ASN A 1147 -19.04 32.10 -88.75
CA ASN A 1147 -18.30 32.01 -90.02
C ASN A 1147 -17.98 30.55 -90.41
N SER A 1148 -17.68 30.32 -91.69
CA SER A 1148 -17.25 29.03 -92.25
C SER A 1148 -16.16 29.25 -93.30
N GLY A 1149 -15.18 28.34 -93.42
CA GLY A 1149 -14.04 28.46 -94.33
C GLY A 1149 -12.74 28.86 -93.62
N GLY A 1150 -11.79 29.47 -94.33
CA GLY A 1150 -10.48 29.89 -93.83
C GLY A 1150 -10.33 31.40 -93.59
N PHE A 1151 -9.55 31.80 -92.58
CA PHE A 1151 -9.03 33.16 -92.36
C PHE A 1151 -10.07 34.30 -92.34
N GLY A 1152 -11.34 34.00 -92.05
CA GLY A 1152 -12.42 34.98 -92.09
C GLY A 1152 -12.52 35.90 -90.87
N SER A 1153 -13.28 36.99 -90.99
CA SER A 1153 -13.60 37.86 -89.86
C SER A 1153 -14.98 38.51 -89.98
N GLY A 1154 -15.75 38.57 -88.88
CA GLY A 1154 -17.07 39.19 -88.84
C GLY A 1154 -18.19 38.19 -88.55
N PHE A 1155 -19.30 38.25 -89.30
CA PHE A 1155 -20.57 37.63 -88.93
C PHE A 1155 -21.17 36.81 -90.10
N VAL A 1156 -21.10 35.48 -90.01
CA VAL A 1156 -21.74 34.48 -90.90
C VAL A 1156 -21.16 34.46 -92.33
N ASN A 1157 -19.84 34.57 -92.49
CA ASN A 1157 -19.15 34.35 -93.77
C ASN A 1157 -19.03 32.87 -94.16
N SER A 1158 -18.78 32.57 -95.44
CA SER A 1158 -18.66 31.19 -95.94
C SER A 1158 -17.66 31.06 -97.12
N GLY A 1159 -16.39 30.87 -96.81
CA GLY A 1159 -15.29 30.76 -97.76
C GLY A 1159 -13.98 31.29 -97.18
N ASP A 1160 -12.92 31.24 -97.97
CA ASP A 1160 -11.58 31.59 -97.49
C ASP A 1160 -11.30 33.11 -97.61
N TYR A 1161 -10.53 33.65 -96.66
CA TYR A 1161 -10.07 35.05 -96.55
C TYR A 1161 -11.19 36.13 -96.54
N SER A 1162 -12.40 35.77 -96.09
CA SER A 1162 -13.60 36.62 -96.14
C SER A 1162 -13.78 37.51 -94.89
N SER A 1163 -13.84 38.84 -95.06
CA SER A 1163 -14.10 39.80 -93.97
C SER A 1163 -15.41 40.58 -94.15
N GLY A 1164 -16.37 40.46 -93.22
CA GLY A 1164 -17.66 41.15 -93.31
C GLY A 1164 -18.85 40.38 -92.72
N VAL A 1165 -20.04 40.62 -93.29
CA VAL A 1165 -21.33 40.08 -92.84
C VAL A 1165 -21.96 39.18 -93.93
N GLY A 1166 -21.24 38.15 -94.36
CA GLY A 1166 -21.78 37.00 -95.09
C GLY A 1166 -21.64 36.99 -96.61
N ASN A 1167 -20.58 36.35 -97.13
CA ASN A 1167 -20.32 36.10 -98.57
C ASN A 1167 -19.91 34.64 -98.88
N GLN A 1168 -19.89 34.28 -100.18
CA GLN A 1168 -19.37 33.01 -100.75
C GLN A 1168 -18.44 33.27 -101.97
N GLY A 1169 -17.23 32.70 -101.96
CA GLY A 1169 -16.33 32.64 -103.13
C GLY A 1169 -14.87 32.98 -102.84
N ASP A 1170 -13.96 32.51 -103.70
CA ASP A 1170 -12.51 32.58 -103.51
C ASP A 1170 -11.92 33.98 -103.78
N ASP A 1171 -10.82 34.30 -103.08
CA ASP A 1171 -9.96 35.50 -103.22
C ASP A 1171 -10.58 36.90 -103.00
N GLN A 1172 -11.01 37.10 -101.73
CA GLN A 1172 -11.04 38.39 -100.98
C GLN A 1172 -12.23 39.36 -101.12
N ALA A 1173 -12.23 40.27 -100.14
CA ALA A 1173 -13.02 41.49 -99.94
C ALA A 1173 -14.46 41.32 -99.41
N GLY A 1174 -14.78 42.16 -98.42
CA GLY A 1174 -16.13 42.36 -97.91
C GLY A 1174 -16.97 43.28 -98.81
N PHE A 1175 -18.16 43.63 -98.32
CA PHE A 1175 -19.26 44.25 -99.10
C PHE A 1175 -19.90 43.30 -100.13
N PHE A 1176 -20.94 43.80 -100.79
CA PHE A 1176 -21.62 43.14 -101.90
C PHE A 1176 -20.62 42.86 -103.04
N GLY A 1177 -20.34 41.59 -103.35
CA GLY A 1177 -19.39 41.18 -104.39
C GLY A 1177 -20.01 40.25 -105.44
N ARG A 1178 -20.18 40.76 -106.67
CA ARG A 1178 -20.40 40.05 -107.94
C ARG A 1178 -20.61 41.10 -109.05
N PRO A 1179 -19.67 41.29 -110.00
CA PRO A 1179 -18.29 40.80 -109.98
C PRO A 1179 -17.45 41.46 -108.86
#